data_AF-A0A961SUV7-F1
#
_entry.id   AF-A0A961SUV7-F1
#
_cell.length_a   1.000
_cell.length_b   1.000
_cell.length_c   1.000
_cell.angle_alpha   90.00
_cell.angle_beta   90.00
_cell.angle_gamma   90.00
#
_symmetry.space_group_name_H-M   'P 1'
#
loop_
_entity.id
_entity.type
_entity.pdbx_description
1 polymer ?
#
loop_
_entity_poly.entity_id
_entity_poly.type
_entity_poly.pdbx_seq_one_letter_code
_entity_poly.pdbx_strand_id
1 'polypeptide(L)'
;MPDSDAPTLDDCRKLLASGRVADGLIAFEALMAADPDSAPAVHHYAVALHLAGRPRDAIAFFDRAIRLAPGGANIHRNRAVALLALGRIDEAVESAREAARLGPDNPGAHVNLALAQCRAGRYGEAEAAMRRALEIEPGNAEFWVRLGMIQGEARRPRNAADSWERALAIDSRNAGAFACLCADERDFGDPGLARWFGRRAVECDPMHADGWHALGLAEREAGRDDQAIAAFRKAVEIRPDHAEAHLSLGMALMSRENFADGLQHHEARLMSRRLGIAAGRPNLPLWRGGDPEGLAILLLAEQEVGDVFQFARYARWLKERGAARVVIGCSRRIAHLIATVPGVDAVIGEGDELPAVHAMAHMMSMPLLTGLRGDSIPAYECYMRADTARVDRWAGWLAGRPGFRVGIAWQAVADPRTDRGRSVPLSALAPLARIPDIRLISLQKGHGEAQIAALAGDFAVERPGPGFDGGPDAFADVAAMIMNLDLVITADTAVAHLAGALGRPCWVILGPNPDWRWLTGRADSPWYPDMRLFRRARGEAEATPFAGVIGRVADALARCLAGVSSGLPMATEAESVVVPPFDPAAVFDSALKAYRAADHATAARLFGQVLDIARFQPAAFNLLGTIALHAERDHRAVIFFRAAEQAGPQSAEFLTNHAIGLRRIRDMPQAIARLDRVVAMAPTPEAHLTLANIHRDECNFDLSLANYRAALALKPDFAKAHRGIGNLMRDMHRPEEALAAFARARERAPEDPDLILDHAHAKLFAGDLVGGFRDYEARWHSRETRPRHFSEPRWHGEEAPGKVLLIHGEQGFGDNIQFVRFVDEAARRVGRVVLEVRGPLVDLMKRLETDRPVTVVEQGAAAGRFDVQIPLLSLPAAFGTTLDTIPPPSRFRLDPERVRGWRERFATDGATVGLVWQGNPRARADAGRSPPFSVLAPLFSLPDTRFVALQKTDGLEQLRRSVFRDRIVAPGEALGDFCETAHAIAALDVVVSSCTATLHLAASLGVPVYGMLKYHADWRWLNERETSPWYPSLRLFRQRHPHEWEPVAAAIRAALAERMVAP
;
A
#
# COMPACT_ATOMS: atom_id res chain seq x y z
N MET A 1 -57.13 -35.83 3.03
CA MET A 1 -55.68 -35.87 2.73
C MET A 1 -55.54 -35.91 1.21
N PRO A 2 -55.11 -34.84 0.55
CA PRO A 2 -54.43 -34.98 -0.73
C PRO A 2 -52.91 -34.79 -0.50
N ASP A 3 -52.14 -35.79 -0.91
CA ASP A 3 -50.68 -35.74 -0.98
C ASP A 3 -50.25 -34.54 -1.83
N SER A 4 -49.55 -33.58 -1.23
CA SER A 4 -48.98 -32.45 -1.95
C SER A 4 -47.60 -32.85 -2.50
N ASP A 5 -47.50 -33.01 -3.83
CA ASP A 5 -46.23 -33.00 -4.58
C ASP A 5 -45.59 -31.58 -4.56
N ALA A 6 -45.57 -30.92 -3.41
CA ALA A 6 -44.88 -29.65 -3.26
C ALA A 6 -43.37 -29.92 -3.28
N PRO A 7 -42.58 -29.24 -4.15
CA PRO A 7 -41.15 -29.46 -4.25
C PRO A 7 -40.47 -29.12 -2.93
N THR A 8 -39.49 -29.92 -2.50
CA THR A 8 -38.75 -29.64 -1.27
C THR A 8 -37.78 -28.48 -1.46
N LEU A 9 -37.29 -27.89 -0.36
CA LEU A 9 -36.23 -26.88 -0.41
C LEU A 9 -34.96 -27.39 -1.11
N ASP A 10 -34.65 -28.69 -0.97
CA ASP A 10 -33.50 -29.32 -1.62
C ASP A 10 -33.71 -29.46 -3.13
N ASP A 11 -34.92 -29.82 -3.59
CA ASP A 11 -35.27 -29.87 -5.01
C ASP A 11 -35.14 -28.50 -5.67
N CYS A 12 -35.63 -27.46 -5.00
CA CYS A 12 -35.51 -26.08 -5.46
C CYS A 12 -34.04 -25.63 -5.56
N ARG A 13 -33.21 -25.99 -4.56
CA ARG A 13 -31.76 -25.68 -4.56
C ARG A 13 -31.00 -26.43 -5.64
N LYS A 14 -31.37 -27.69 -5.95
CA LYS A 14 -30.78 -28.45 -7.06
C LYS A 14 -31.09 -27.81 -8.41
N LEU A 15 -32.31 -27.32 -8.62
CA LEU A 15 -32.68 -26.58 -9.84
C LEU A 15 -31.83 -25.32 -10.00
N LEU A 16 -31.63 -24.54 -8.94
CA LEU A 16 -30.69 -23.40 -8.98
C LEU A 16 -29.24 -23.82 -9.26
N ALA A 17 -28.74 -24.86 -8.59
CA ALA A 17 -27.36 -25.34 -8.74
C ALA A 17 -27.06 -25.87 -10.16
N SER A 18 -28.08 -26.36 -10.87
CA SER A 18 -28.01 -26.80 -12.27
C SER A 18 -28.22 -25.67 -13.29
N GLY A 19 -28.32 -24.41 -12.85
CA GLY A 19 -28.49 -23.25 -13.72
C GLY A 19 -29.93 -23.07 -14.26
N ARG A 20 -30.88 -23.93 -13.86
CA ARG A 20 -32.29 -23.84 -14.24
C ARG A 20 -33.03 -22.84 -13.36
N VAL A 21 -32.60 -21.57 -13.42
CA VAL A 21 -33.06 -20.51 -12.50
C VAL A 21 -34.57 -20.26 -12.61
N ALA A 22 -35.14 -20.28 -13.82
CA ALA A 22 -36.58 -20.10 -14.04
C ALA A 22 -37.41 -21.23 -13.41
N ASP A 23 -37.01 -22.49 -13.60
CA ASP A 23 -37.68 -23.64 -13.00
C ASP A 23 -37.54 -23.64 -11.47
N GLY A 24 -36.37 -23.22 -10.98
CA GLY A 24 -36.12 -23.00 -9.56
C GLY A 24 -37.07 -21.96 -8.97
N LEU A 25 -37.27 -20.81 -9.63
CA LEU A 25 -38.22 -19.78 -9.18
C LEU A 25 -39.65 -20.32 -9.06
N ILE A 26 -40.12 -21.06 -10.07
CA ILE A 26 -41.45 -21.69 -10.06
C ILE A 26 -41.57 -22.70 -8.90
N ALA A 27 -40.54 -23.52 -8.70
CA ALA A 27 -40.53 -24.50 -7.61
C ALA A 27 -40.55 -23.82 -6.23
N PHE A 28 -39.79 -22.73 -6.05
CA PHE A 28 -39.81 -21.94 -4.82
C PHE A 28 -41.16 -21.25 -4.57
N GLU A 29 -41.84 -20.78 -5.62
CA GLU A 29 -43.20 -20.21 -5.51
C GLU A 29 -44.20 -21.27 -5.03
N ALA A 30 -44.14 -22.49 -5.57
CA ALA A 30 -44.96 -23.61 -5.12
C ALA A 30 -44.64 -24.02 -3.67
N LEU A 31 -43.36 -24.05 -3.29
CA LEU A 31 -42.92 -24.34 -1.91
C LEU A 31 -43.42 -23.28 -0.92
N MET A 32 -43.32 -21.99 -1.26
CA MET A 32 -43.82 -20.90 -0.41
C MET A 32 -45.36 -20.82 -0.37
N ALA A 33 -46.05 -21.33 -1.38
CA ALA A 33 -47.51 -21.45 -1.35
C ALA A 33 -47.97 -22.56 -0.39
N ALA A 34 -47.20 -23.65 -0.31
CA ALA A 34 -47.43 -24.74 0.64
C ALA A 34 -47.03 -24.37 2.09
N ASP A 35 -45.97 -23.58 2.26
CA ASP A 35 -45.49 -23.09 3.55
C ASP A 35 -45.09 -21.59 3.49
N PRO A 36 -46.05 -20.67 3.67
CA PRO A 36 -45.80 -19.23 3.57
C PRO A 36 -44.89 -18.63 4.66
N ASP A 37 -44.74 -19.30 5.81
CA ASP A 37 -43.99 -18.76 6.96
C ASP A 37 -42.58 -19.37 7.09
N SER A 38 -42.17 -20.18 6.10
CA SER A 38 -40.82 -20.75 6.02
C SER A 38 -39.75 -19.71 5.72
N ALA A 39 -39.07 -19.21 6.76
CA ALA A 39 -37.93 -18.30 6.58
C ALA A 39 -36.84 -18.84 5.62
N PRO A 40 -36.45 -20.13 5.66
CA PRO A 40 -35.49 -20.69 4.69
C PRO A 40 -35.99 -20.67 3.25
N ALA A 41 -37.27 -20.99 2.99
CA ALA A 41 -37.82 -20.98 1.63
C ALA A 41 -37.87 -19.55 1.07
N VAL A 42 -38.35 -18.60 1.87
CA VAL A 42 -38.40 -17.17 1.51
C VAL A 42 -36.99 -16.60 1.25
N HIS A 43 -36.01 -16.96 2.09
CA HIS A 43 -34.60 -16.56 1.91
C HIS A 43 -34.00 -17.09 0.62
N HIS A 44 -34.18 -18.37 0.31
CA HIS A 44 -33.61 -18.97 -0.90
C HIS A 44 -34.34 -18.54 -2.17
N TYR A 45 -35.63 -18.24 -2.11
CA TYR A 45 -36.34 -17.58 -3.21
C TYR A 45 -35.80 -16.16 -3.49
N ALA A 46 -35.50 -15.38 -2.44
CA ALA A 46 -34.84 -14.09 -2.62
C ALA A 46 -33.46 -14.22 -3.30
N VAL A 47 -32.69 -15.25 -2.94
CA VAL A 47 -31.42 -15.58 -3.62
C VAL A 47 -31.67 -15.97 -5.08
N ALA A 48 -32.69 -16.78 -5.38
CA ALA A 48 -33.07 -17.15 -6.74
C ALA A 48 -33.41 -15.91 -7.60
N LEU A 49 -34.21 -14.98 -7.05
CA LEU A 49 -34.56 -13.73 -7.72
C LEU A 49 -33.32 -12.88 -8.01
N HIS A 50 -32.38 -12.82 -7.07
CA HIS A 50 -31.12 -12.11 -7.27
C HIS A 50 -30.30 -12.72 -8.41
N LEU A 51 -30.15 -14.06 -8.44
CA LEU A 51 -29.47 -14.79 -9.51
C LEU A 51 -30.16 -14.65 -10.87
N ALA A 52 -31.49 -14.47 -10.89
CA ALA A 52 -32.28 -14.19 -12.08
C ALA A 52 -32.16 -12.74 -12.60
N GLY A 53 -31.26 -11.92 -12.02
CA GLY A 53 -31.11 -10.52 -12.42
C GLY A 53 -32.23 -9.61 -11.92
N ARG A 54 -33.01 -10.03 -10.92
CA ARG A 54 -34.11 -9.27 -10.29
C ARG A 54 -33.77 -8.83 -8.86
N PRO A 55 -32.65 -8.09 -8.62
CA PRO A 55 -32.23 -7.72 -7.27
C PRO A 55 -33.22 -6.80 -6.55
N ARG A 56 -34.01 -5.99 -7.29
CA ARG A 56 -35.05 -5.14 -6.71
C ARG A 56 -36.15 -5.95 -6.03
N ASP A 57 -36.61 -7.00 -6.68
CA ASP A 57 -37.64 -7.91 -6.17
C ASP A 57 -37.10 -8.72 -5.00
N ALA A 58 -35.84 -9.17 -5.10
CA ALA A 58 -35.16 -9.93 -4.05
C ALA A 58 -35.16 -9.22 -2.69
N ILE A 59 -35.01 -7.89 -2.65
CA ILE A 59 -34.98 -7.11 -1.38
C ILE A 59 -36.26 -7.32 -0.57
N ALA A 60 -37.43 -7.28 -1.21
CA ALA A 60 -38.70 -7.45 -0.50
C ALA A 60 -38.80 -8.83 0.19
N PHE A 61 -38.29 -9.87 -0.45
CA PHE A 61 -38.26 -11.22 0.11
C PHE A 61 -37.15 -11.38 1.16
N PHE A 62 -36.00 -10.72 1.03
CA PHE A 62 -35.01 -10.66 2.12
C PHE A 62 -35.59 -9.96 3.36
N ASP A 63 -36.29 -8.84 3.21
CA ASP A 63 -36.93 -8.14 4.33
C ASP A 63 -38.00 -9.01 5.00
N ARG A 64 -38.76 -9.79 4.22
CA ARG A 64 -39.70 -10.79 4.74
C ARG A 64 -38.98 -11.90 5.50
N ALA A 65 -37.91 -12.45 4.95
CA ALA A 65 -37.13 -13.49 5.60
C ALA A 65 -36.49 -13.00 6.93
N ILE A 66 -36.06 -11.73 7.01
CA ILE A 66 -35.56 -11.11 8.25
C ILE A 66 -36.67 -11.01 9.29
N ARG A 67 -37.91 -10.65 8.91
CA ARG A 67 -39.04 -10.61 9.85
C ARG A 67 -39.36 -12.00 10.42
N LEU A 68 -39.28 -13.04 9.59
CA LEU A 68 -39.53 -14.42 10.01
C LEU A 68 -38.37 -15.00 10.84
N ALA A 69 -37.14 -14.60 10.57
CA ALA A 69 -35.94 -15.07 11.29
C ALA A 69 -34.91 -13.94 11.51
N PRO A 70 -35.10 -13.09 12.53
CA PRO A 70 -34.21 -11.94 12.79
C PRO A 70 -32.75 -12.31 13.11
N GLY A 71 -32.51 -13.54 13.59
CA GLY A 71 -31.16 -14.07 13.87
C GLY A 71 -30.42 -14.63 12.65
N GLY A 72 -31.02 -14.59 11.46
CA GLY A 72 -30.46 -15.22 10.26
C GLY A 72 -29.30 -14.44 9.62
N ALA A 73 -28.06 -14.65 10.09
CA ALA A 73 -26.86 -13.98 9.56
C ALA A 73 -26.72 -14.08 8.03
N ASN A 74 -27.04 -15.24 7.45
CA ASN A 74 -26.97 -15.47 5.99
C ASN A 74 -28.02 -14.68 5.19
N ILE A 75 -29.15 -14.32 5.81
CA ILE A 75 -30.19 -13.51 5.18
C ILE A 75 -29.68 -12.08 5.01
N HIS A 76 -29.17 -11.50 6.10
CA HIS A 76 -28.51 -10.19 6.11
C HIS A 76 -27.31 -10.11 5.16
N ARG A 77 -26.51 -11.18 5.10
CA ARG A 77 -25.34 -11.29 4.20
C ARG A 77 -25.74 -11.25 2.72
N ASN A 78 -26.76 -12.01 2.32
CA ASN A 78 -27.22 -12.06 0.92
C ASN A 78 -27.99 -10.80 0.53
N ARG A 79 -28.76 -10.22 1.45
CA ARG A 79 -29.41 -8.92 1.26
C ARG A 79 -28.40 -7.82 0.96
N ALA A 80 -27.27 -7.79 1.68
CA ALA A 80 -26.20 -6.83 1.42
C ALA A 80 -25.67 -6.92 -0.03
N VAL A 81 -25.47 -8.13 -0.56
CA VAL A 81 -25.03 -8.35 -1.95
C VAL A 81 -26.05 -7.81 -2.95
N ALA A 82 -27.34 -8.08 -2.74
CA ALA A 82 -28.41 -7.57 -3.60
C ALA A 82 -28.51 -6.04 -3.55
N LEU A 83 -28.30 -5.41 -2.40
CA LEU A 83 -28.27 -3.95 -2.25
C LEU A 83 -27.08 -3.31 -2.97
N LEU A 84 -25.90 -3.93 -2.90
CA LEU A 84 -24.73 -3.48 -3.68
C LEU A 84 -24.99 -3.55 -5.19
N ALA A 85 -25.70 -4.59 -5.66
CA ALA A 85 -26.06 -4.69 -7.08
C ALA A 85 -26.94 -3.53 -7.56
N LEU A 86 -27.80 -3.01 -6.67
CA LEU A 86 -28.68 -1.85 -6.89
C LEU A 86 -28.00 -0.49 -6.64
N GLY A 87 -26.77 -0.46 -6.13
CA GLY A 87 -26.10 0.79 -5.73
C GLY A 87 -26.64 1.40 -4.42
N ARG A 88 -27.42 0.66 -3.63
CA ARG A 88 -27.92 1.09 -2.31
C ARG A 88 -26.85 0.84 -1.24
N ILE A 89 -25.77 1.64 -1.29
CA ILE A 89 -24.51 1.34 -0.60
C ILE A 89 -24.64 1.40 0.92
N ASP A 90 -25.28 2.42 1.49
CA ASP A 90 -25.37 2.57 2.95
C ASP A 90 -26.18 1.44 3.60
N GLU A 91 -27.32 1.07 3.00
CA GLU A 91 -28.14 -0.06 3.46
C GLU A 91 -27.40 -1.39 3.32
N ALA A 92 -26.53 -1.53 2.30
CA ALA A 92 -25.70 -2.71 2.15
C ALA A 92 -24.68 -2.83 3.28
N VAL A 93 -24.06 -1.71 3.70
CA VAL A 93 -23.14 -1.68 4.84
C VAL A 93 -23.86 -2.06 6.13
N GLU A 94 -25.05 -1.52 6.39
CA GLU A 94 -25.85 -1.88 7.57
C GLU A 94 -26.21 -3.37 7.59
N SER A 95 -26.72 -3.89 6.47
CA SER A 95 -27.09 -5.29 6.36
C SER A 95 -25.87 -6.22 6.54
N ALA A 96 -24.72 -5.85 5.97
CA ALA A 96 -23.50 -6.64 6.13
C ALA A 96 -22.94 -6.58 7.56
N ARG A 97 -23.04 -5.43 8.24
CA ARG A 97 -22.63 -5.25 9.62
C ARG A 97 -23.46 -6.13 10.56
N GLU A 98 -24.76 -6.19 10.32
CA GLU A 98 -25.66 -7.05 11.09
C GLU A 98 -25.35 -8.54 10.86
N ALA A 99 -25.05 -8.94 9.62
CA ALA A 99 -24.58 -10.29 9.33
C ALA A 99 -23.32 -10.66 10.12
N ALA A 100 -22.33 -9.75 10.19
CA ALA A 100 -21.10 -9.93 10.93
C ALA A 100 -21.31 -9.94 12.45
N ARG A 101 -22.30 -9.18 12.96
CA ARG A 101 -22.70 -9.18 14.38
C ARG A 101 -23.36 -10.50 14.79
N LEU A 102 -24.26 -11.02 13.96
CA LEU A 102 -24.97 -12.28 14.19
C LEU A 102 -24.08 -13.51 13.99
N GLY A 103 -23.08 -13.42 13.09
CA GLY A 103 -22.12 -14.47 12.82
C GLY A 103 -20.66 -13.99 12.97
N PRO A 104 -20.18 -13.73 14.21
CA PRO A 104 -18.84 -13.16 14.43
C PRO A 104 -17.69 -14.06 13.98
N ASP A 105 -17.94 -15.37 13.86
CA ASP A 105 -16.99 -16.38 13.40
C ASP A 105 -17.27 -16.85 11.95
N ASN A 106 -18.16 -16.17 11.22
CA ASN A 106 -18.41 -16.43 9.81
C ASN A 106 -17.54 -15.51 8.93
N PRO A 107 -16.48 -16.02 8.27
CA PRO A 107 -15.60 -15.19 7.47
C PRO A 107 -16.34 -14.55 6.28
N GLY A 108 -17.32 -15.23 5.69
CA GLY A 108 -18.11 -14.71 4.58
C GLY A 108 -18.95 -13.47 4.94
N ALA A 109 -19.35 -13.31 6.20
CA ALA A 109 -20.04 -12.11 6.66
C ALA A 109 -19.08 -10.90 6.71
N HIS A 110 -17.86 -11.11 7.22
CA HIS A 110 -16.82 -10.08 7.27
C HIS A 110 -16.31 -9.69 5.87
N VAL A 111 -16.18 -10.65 4.95
CA VAL A 111 -15.84 -10.37 3.54
C VAL A 111 -16.88 -9.48 2.88
N ASN A 112 -18.18 -9.77 3.04
CA ASN A 112 -19.24 -8.95 2.45
C ASN A 112 -19.33 -7.56 3.09
N LEU A 113 -19.05 -7.44 4.39
CA LEU A 113 -18.92 -6.16 5.07
C LEU A 113 -17.76 -5.34 4.51
N ALA A 114 -16.59 -5.96 4.33
CA ALA A 114 -15.44 -5.31 3.73
C ALA A 114 -15.73 -4.82 2.30
N LEU A 115 -16.40 -5.64 1.47
CA LEU A 115 -16.81 -5.25 0.12
C LEU A 115 -17.78 -4.06 0.13
N ALA A 116 -18.78 -4.08 1.01
CA ALA A 116 -19.74 -2.97 1.13
C ALA A 116 -19.07 -1.68 1.59
N GLN A 117 -18.21 -1.74 2.60
CA GLN A 117 -17.44 -0.59 3.11
C GLN A 117 -16.46 -0.06 2.06
N CYS A 118 -15.83 -0.93 1.28
CA CYS A 118 -14.97 -0.53 0.16
C CYS A 118 -15.76 0.26 -0.90
N ARG A 119 -16.98 -0.17 -1.24
CA ARG A 119 -17.86 0.58 -2.16
C ARG A 119 -18.36 1.89 -1.58
N ALA A 120 -18.43 2.00 -0.25
CA ALA A 120 -18.72 3.24 0.46
C ALA A 120 -17.51 4.18 0.59
N GLY A 121 -16.32 3.81 0.08
CA GLY A 121 -15.08 4.57 0.26
C GLY A 121 -14.50 4.51 1.67
N ARG A 122 -15.03 3.64 2.55
CA ARG A 122 -14.61 3.48 3.95
C ARG A 122 -13.49 2.44 4.08
N TYR A 123 -12.36 2.71 3.43
CA TYR A 123 -11.29 1.72 3.25
C TYR A 123 -10.64 1.23 4.56
N GLY A 124 -10.54 2.10 5.58
CA GLY A 124 -9.99 1.71 6.89
C GLY A 124 -10.86 0.69 7.61
N GLU A 125 -12.18 0.86 7.57
CA GLU A 125 -13.12 -0.12 8.12
C GLU A 125 -13.14 -1.42 7.29
N ALA A 126 -13.09 -1.30 5.95
CA ALA A 126 -13.05 -2.45 5.05
C ALA A 126 -11.82 -3.34 5.30
N GLU A 127 -10.65 -2.73 5.51
CA GLU A 127 -9.42 -3.45 5.89
C GLU A 127 -9.60 -4.17 7.24
N ALA A 128 -10.21 -3.54 8.23
CA ALA A 128 -10.46 -4.16 9.53
C ALA A 128 -11.39 -5.38 9.42
N ALA A 129 -12.48 -5.27 8.65
CA ALA A 129 -13.39 -6.39 8.39
C ALA A 129 -12.68 -7.53 7.64
N MET A 130 -11.87 -7.21 6.62
CA MET A 130 -11.10 -8.24 5.90
C MET A 130 -10.06 -8.93 6.79
N ARG A 131 -9.37 -8.18 7.66
CA ARG A 131 -8.46 -8.78 8.66
C ARG A 131 -9.20 -9.69 9.61
N ARG A 132 -10.45 -9.39 9.98
CA ARG A 132 -11.26 -10.29 10.80
C ARG A 132 -11.58 -11.60 10.08
N ALA A 133 -11.84 -11.57 8.77
CA ALA A 133 -11.99 -12.79 7.97
C ALA A 133 -10.68 -13.62 7.95
N LEU A 134 -9.53 -12.97 7.80
CA LEU A 134 -8.21 -13.61 7.85
C LEU A 134 -7.80 -14.14 9.23
N GLU A 135 -8.30 -13.55 10.31
CA GLU A 135 -8.11 -14.12 11.66
C GLU A 135 -8.85 -15.46 11.83
N ILE A 136 -9.97 -15.63 11.14
CA ILE A 136 -10.77 -16.86 11.17
C ILE A 136 -10.17 -17.90 10.22
N GLU A 137 -9.81 -17.49 9.00
CA GLU A 137 -9.18 -18.36 7.97
C GLU A 137 -7.87 -17.75 7.44
N PRO A 138 -6.74 -17.90 8.18
CA PRO A 138 -5.47 -17.26 7.81
C PRO A 138 -4.82 -17.85 6.55
N GLY A 139 -5.15 -19.10 6.22
CA GLY A 139 -4.67 -19.83 5.05
C GLY A 139 -5.50 -19.62 3.77
N ASN A 140 -6.45 -18.68 3.76
CA ASN A 140 -7.27 -18.42 2.58
C ASN A 140 -6.61 -17.38 1.67
N ALA A 141 -5.98 -17.82 0.58
CA ALA A 141 -5.26 -16.95 -0.35
C ALA A 141 -6.17 -15.88 -0.98
N GLU A 142 -7.44 -16.19 -1.24
CA GLU A 142 -8.40 -15.26 -1.84
C GLU A 142 -8.73 -14.08 -0.91
N PHE A 143 -8.70 -14.29 0.42
CA PHE A 143 -8.89 -13.19 1.37
C PHE A 143 -7.70 -12.23 1.38
N TRP A 144 -6.48 -12.74 1.22
CA TRP A 144 -5.30 -11.92 1.03
C TRP A 144 -5.35 -11.13 -0.29
N VAL A 145 -5.85 -11.73 -1.38
CA VAL A 145 -6.06 -11.01 -2.65
C VAL A 145 -7.02 -9.84 -2.47
N ARG A 146 -8.17 -10.10 -1.83
CA ARG A 146 -9.18 -9.05 -1.56
C ARG A 146 -8.66 -7.97 -0.61
N LEU A 147 -7.89 -8.33 0.41
CA LEU A 147 -7.24 -7.35 1.27
C LEU A 147 -6.31 -6.43 0.46
N GLY A 148 -5.50 -7.03 -0.43
CA GLY A 148 -4.62 -6.27 -1.32
C GLY A 148 -5.40 -5.31 -2.22
N MET A 149 -6.51 -5.75 -2.80
CA MET A 149 -7.39 -4.87 -3.61
C MET A 149 -7.92 -3.68 -2.80
N ILE A 150 -8.40 -3.91 -1.58
CA ILE A 150 -8.89 -2.84 -0.68
C ILE A 150 -7.77 -1.84 -0.37
N GLN A 151 -6.56 -2.33 -0.10
CA GLN A 151 -5.40 -1.49 0.19
C GLN A 151 -4.91 -0.71 -1.03
N GLY A 152 -5.02 -1.30 -2.23
CA GLY A 152 -4.74 -0.64 -3.51
C GLY A 152 -5.69 0.53 -3.76
N GLU A 153 -7.00 0.32 -3.59
CA GLU A 153 -8.02 1.39 -3.65
C GLU A 153 -7.79 2.48 -2.60
N ALA A 154 -7.29 2.10 -1.41
CA ALA A 154 -6.87 3.03 -0.35
C ALA A 154 -5.56 3.77 -0.65
N ARG A 155 -4.94 3.57 -1.82
CA ARG A 155 -3.64 4.13 -2.24
C ARG A 155 -2.49 3.77 -1.30
N ARG A 156 -2.46 2.52 -0.82
CA ARG A 156 -1.38 1.96 0.02
C ARG A 156 -0.62 0.84 -0.74
N PRO A 157 0.14 1.17 -1.80
CA PRO A 157 0.69 0.17 -2.73
C PRO A 157 1.61 -0.85 -2.05
N ARG A 158 2.45 -0.42 -1.09
CA ARG A 158 3.34 -1.33 -0.36
C ARG A 158 2.57 -2.41 0.43
N ASN A 159 1.46 -2.05 1.05
CA ASN A 159 0.63 -2.99 1.82
C ASN A 159 -0.13 -3.91 0.87
N ALA A 160 -0.65 -3.36 -0.23
CA ALA A 160 -1.38 -4.11 -1.24
C ALA A 160 -0.50 -5.22 -1.85
N ALA A 161 0.72 -4.88 -2.24
CA ALA A 161 1.69 -5.82 -2.76
C ALA A 161 2.07 -6.91 -1.74
N ASP A 162 2.31 -6.58 -0.46
CA ASP A 162 2.56 -7.58 0.58
C ASP A 162 1.39 -8.57 0.72
N SER A 163 0.15 -8.08 0.67
CA SER A 163 -1.04 -8.95 0.72
C SER A 163 -1.12 -9.91 -0.47
N TRP A 164 -0.87 -9.45 -1.70
CA TRP A 164 -0.84 -10.33 -2.88
C TRP A 164 0.34 -11.30 -2.86
N GLU A 165 1.50 -10.87 -2.37
CA GLU A 165 2.68 -11.74 -2.21
C GLU A 165 2.45 -12.83 -1.16
N ARG A 166 1.74 -12.53 -0.07
CA ARG A 166 1.27 -13.53 0.90
C ARG A 166 0.29 -14.52 0.29
N ALA A 167 -0.63 -14.04 -0.55
CA ALA A 167 -1.54 -14.92 -1.28
C ALA A 167 -0.75 -15.93 -2.13
N LEU A 168 0.33 -15.49 -2.79
CA LEU A 168 1.23 -16.36 -3.57
C LEU A 168 2.17 -17.24 -2.73
N ALA A 169 2.40 -16.88 -1.47
CA ALA A 169 3.10 -17.74 -0.52
C ALA A 169 2.23 -18.94 -0.14
N ILE A 170 0.92 -18.72 0.06
CA ILE A 170 -0.09 -19.74 0.38
C ILE A 170 -0.44 -20.57 -0.87
N ASP A 171 -0.83 -19.91 -1.96
CA ASP A 171 -1.16 -20.51 -3.25
C ASP A 171 -0.26 -19.95 -4.34
N SER A 172 0.80 -20.70 -4.65
CA SER A 172 1.81 -20.35 -5.65
C SER A 172 1.29 -20.16 -7.07
N ARG A 173 0.05 -20.57 -7.35
CA ARG A 173 -0.60 -20.50 -8.66
C ARG A 173 -1.83 -19.57 -8.64
N ASN A 174 -1.96 -18.69 -7.66
CA ASN A 174 -3.08 -17.77 -7.59
C ASN A 174 -3.02 -16.72 -8.72
N ALA A 175 -3.84 -16.91 -9.77
CA ALA A 175 -3.87 -16.04 -10.94
C ALA A 175 -4.32 -14.59 -10.60
N GLY A 176 -5.25 -14.43 -9.66
CA GLY A 176 -5.73 -13.12 -9.22
C GLY A 176 -4.66 -12.29 -8.54
N ALA A 177 -3.84 -12.90 -7.67
CA ALA A 177 -2.69 -12.24 -7.04
C ALA A 177 -1.65 -11.80 -8.08
N PHE A 178 -1.35 -12.65 -9.07
CA PHE A 178 -0.46 -12.28 -10.17
C PHE A 178 -1.02 -11.15 -11.04
N ALA A 179 -2.33 -11.16 -11.34
CA ALA A 179 -2.98 -10.08 -12.09
C ALA A 179 -2.92 -8.74 -11.33
N CYS A 180 -3.12 -8.76 -10.02
CA CYS A 180 -3.01 -7.57 -9.19
C CYS A 180 -1.56 -7.06 -9.09
N LEU A 181 -0.57 -7.94 -8.92
CA LEU A 181 0.85 -7.55 -8.95
C LEU A 181 1.29 -7.03 -10.32
N CYS A 182 0.73 -7.54 -11.41
CA CYS A 182 0.92 -6.97 -12.74
C CYS A 182 0.46 -5.52 -12.79
N ALA A 183 -0.74 -5.23 -12.29
CA ALA A 183 -1.25 -3.86 -12.21
C ALA A 183 -0.39 -2.96 -11.29
N ASP A 184 0.01 -3.46 -10.12
CA ASP A 184 0.86 -2.73 -9.17
C ASP A 184 2.24 -2.38 -9.76
N GLU A 185 2.90 -3.32 -10.45
CA GLU A 185 4.17 -3.05 -11.10
C GLU A 185 4.06 -2.08 -12.27
N ARG A 186 2.94 -2.11 -13.02
CA ARG A 186 2.69 -1.08 -14.03
C ARG A 186 2.57 0.30 -13.40
N ASP A 187 1.87 0.37 -12.26
CA ASP A 187 1.56 1.64 -11.64
C ASP A 187 2.71 2.23 -10.82
N PHE A 188 3.47 1.40 -10.12
CA PHE A 188 4.47 1.81 -9.12
C PHE A 188 5.83 1.11 -9.25
N GLY A 189 5.98 0.15 -10.17
CA GLY A 189 7.14 -0.74 -10.24
C GLY A 189 7.80 -0.79 -11.62
N ASP A 190 8.35 -1.96 -11.95
CA ASP A 190 9.11 -2.16 -13.19
C ASP A 190 8.21 -2.71 -14.31
N PRO A 191 8.18 -2.08 -15.50
CA PRO A 191 7.39 -2.56 -16.63
C PRO A 191 7.75 -3.99 -17.08
N GLY A 192 9.02 -4.40 -16.96
CA GLY A 192 9.44 -5.77 -17.28
C GLY A 192 8.85 -6.80 -16.32
N LEU A 193 8.88 -6.51 -15.01
CA LEU A 193 8.24 -7.31 -13.98
C LEU A 193 6.72 -7.34 -14.11
N ALA A 194 6.07 -6.22 -14.47
CA ALA A 194 4.64 -6.17 -14.74
C ALA A 194 4.23 -7.23 -15.76
N ARG A 195 4.94 -7.28 -16.90
CA ARG A 195 4.65 -8.26 -17.96
C ARG A 195 4.96 -9.69 -17.52
N TRP A 196 6.00 -9.88 -16.72
CA TRP A 196 6.26 -11.19 -16.12
C TRP A 196 5.08 -11.65 -15.24
N PHE A 197 4.60 -10.81 -14.31
CA PHE A 197 3.45 -11.13 -13.48
C PHE A 197 2.17 -11.34 -14.30
N GLY A 198 1.90 -10.50 -15.31
CA GLY A 198 0.74 -10.67 -16.20
C GLY A 198 0.75 -12.00 -16.95
N ARG A 199 1.93 -12.43 -17.45
CA ARG A 199 2.09 -13.76 -18.07
C ARG A 199 1.87 -14.88 -17.08
N ARG A 200 2.42 -14.77 -15.87
CA ARG A 200 2.20 -15.75 -14.80
C ARG A 200 0.72 -15.89 -14.44
N ALA A 201 -0.05 -14.80 -14.43
CA ALA A 201 -1.49 -14.85 -14.17
C ALA A 201 -2.21 -15.79 -15.17
N VAL A 202 -1.99 -15.58 -16.48
CA VAL A 202 -2.66 -16.35 -17.54
C VAL A 202 -2.10 -17.76 -17.73
N GLU A 203 -0.83 -18.00 -17.37
CA GLU A 203 -0.24 -19.35 -17.31
C GLU A 203 -0.80 -20.17 -16.14
N CYS A 204 -1.11 -19.51 -15.02
CA CYS A 204 -1.68 -20.16 -13.85
C CYS A 204 -3.14 -20.55 -14.08
N ASP A 205 -3.92 -19.63 -14.65
CA ASP A 205 -5.31 -19.84 -15.07
C ASP A 205 -5.58 -19.17 -16.45
N PRO A 206 -5.61 -19.95 -17.53
CA PRO A 206 -5.91 -19.44 -18.87
C PRO A 206 -7.33 -18.88 -19.02
N MET A 207 -8.26 -19.20 -18.11
CA MET A 207 -9.64 -18.68 -18.09
C MET A 207 -9.79 -17.45 -17.18
N HIS A 208 -8.69 -16.84 -16.73
CA HIS A 208 -8.73 -15.66 -15.88
C HIS A 208 -8.80 -14.36 -16.71
N ALA A 209 -10.01 -13.85 -16.96
CA ALA A 209 -10.24 -12.65 -17.79
C ALA A 209 -9.47 -11.41 -17.31
N ASP A 210 -9.41 -11.17 -15.98
CA ASP A 210 -8.70 -10.02 -15.40
C ASP A 210 -7.18 -10.15 -15.57
N GLY A 211 -6.65 -11.37 -15.60
CA GLY A 211 -5.24 -11.65 -15.89
C GLY A 211 -4.87 -11.32 -17.34
N TRP A 212 -5.71 -11.72 -18.29
CA TRP A 212 -5.54 -11.36 -19.70
C TRP A 212 -5.66 -9.86 -19.94
N HIS A 213 -6.61 -9.18 -19.25
CA HIS A 213 -6.72 -7.73 -19.31
C HIS A 213 -5.48 -7.03 -18.75
N ALA A 214 -5.00 -7.45 -17.58
CA ALA A 214 -3.79 -6.90 -16.96
C ALA A 214 -2.55 -7.11 -17.85
N LEU A 215 -2.38 -8.30 -18.41
CA LEU A 215 -1.31 -8.60 -19.37
C LEU A 215 -1.42 -7.70 -20.61
N GLY A 216 -2.60 -7.57 -21.20
CA GLY A 216 -2.80 -6.72 -22.37
C GLY A 216 -2.43 -5.26 -22.13
N LEU A 217 -2.74 -4.72 -20.96
CA LEU A 217 -2.32 -3.37 -20.59
C LEU A 217 -0.79 -3.26 -20.44
N ALA A 218 -0.15 -4.25 -19.83
CA ALA A 218 1.31 -4.30 -19.68
C ALA A 218 2.02 -4.42 -21.04
N GLU A 219 1.47 -5.19 -21.97
CA GLU A 219 1.98 -5.32 -23.34
C GLU A 219 1.80 -4.01 -24.14
N ARG A 220 0.65 -3.34 -23.99
CA ARG A 220 0.39 -2.03 -24.62
C ARG A 220 1.37 -0.97 -24.13
N GLU A 221 1.64 -0.92 -22.83
CA GLU A 221 2.64 0.02 -22.27
C GLU A 221 4.05 -0.23 -22.79
N ALA A 222 4.40 -1.49 -23.01
CA ALA A 222 5.65 -1.90 -23.65
C ALA A 222 5.65 -1.66 -25.17
N GLY A 223 4.53 -1.23 -25.73
CA GLY A 223 4.41 -0.92 -27.14
C GLY A 223 4.18 -2.12 -28.06
N ARG A 224 3.83 -3.26 -27.47
CA ARG A 224 3.56 -4.52 -28.14
C ARG A 224 2.06 -4.65 -28.41
N ASP A 225 1.60 -3.75 -29.28
CA ASP A 225 0.16 -3.53 -29.53
C ASP A 225 -0.54 -4.77 -30.06
N ASP A 226 0.12 -5.59 -30.88
CA ASP A 226 -0.47 -6.82 -31.42
C ASP A 226 -0.69 -7.86 -30.31
N GLN A 227 0.28 -8.01 -29.39
CA GLN A 227 0.16 -8.86 -28.21
C GLN A 227 -0.90 -8.32 -27.24
N ALA A 228 -0.99 -6.99 -27.09
CA ALA A 228 -2.01 -6.35 -26.28
C ALA A 228 -3.43 -6.62 -26.82
N ILE A 229 -3.65 -6.45 -28.13
CA ILE A 229 -4.93 -6.74 -28.80
C ILE A 229 -5.31 -8.21 -28.63
N ALA A 230 -4.36 -9.13 -28.81
CA ALA A 230 -4.60 -10.56 -28.61
C ALA A 230 -5.02 -10.88 -27.17
N ALA A 231 -4.34 -10.31 -26.17
CA ALA A 231 -4.69 -10.48 -24.78
C ALA A 231 -6.06 -9.89 -24.42
N PHE A 232 -6.39 -8.68 -24.90
CA PHE A 232 -7.71 -8.09 -24.66
C PHE A 232 -8.85 -8.87 -25.34
N ARG A 233 -8.63 -9.39 -26.56
CA ARG A 233 -9.59 -10.29 -27.22
C ARG A 233 -9.86 -11.52 -26.38
N LYS A 234 -8.82 -12.11 -25.79
CA LYS A 234 -8.99 -13.28 -24.92
C LYS A 234 -9.74 -12.94 -23.63
N ALA A 235 -9.48 -11.78 -23.02
CA ALA A 235 -10.24 -11.32 -21.85
C ALA A 235 -11.74 -11.17 -22.15
N VAL A 236 -12.08 -10.58 -23.30
CA VAL A 236 -13.47 -10.41 -23.77
C VAL A 236 -14.12 -11.74 -24.15
N GLU A 237 -13.38 -12.66 -24.78
CA GLU A 237 -13.87 -14.02 -25.10
C GLU A 237 -14.28 -14.78 -23.83
N ILE A 238 -13.47 -14.68 -22.77
CA ILE A 238 -13.72 -15.33 -21.48
C ILE A 238 -14.88 -14.67 -20.74
N ARG A 239 -14.93 -13.32 -20.73
CA ARG A 239 -15.95 -12.53 -20.03
C ARG A 239 -16.51 -11.45 -20.97
N PRO A 240 -17.59 -11.75 -21.72
CA PRO A 240 -18.17 -10.81 -22.69
C PRO A 240 -18.76 -9.53 -22.10
N ASP A 241 -19.05 -9.48 -20.80
CA ASP A 241 -19.52 -8.29 -20.09
C ASP A 241 -18.39 -7.49 -19.42
N HIS A 242 -17.12 -7.81 -19.71
CA HIS A 242 -15.95 -7.12 -19.17
C HIS A 242 -15.73 -5.75 -19.82
N ALA A 243 -16.42 -4.73 -19.31
CA ALA A 243 -16.43 -3.39 -19.89
C ALA A 243 -15.02 -2.79 -20.05
N GLU A 244 -14.14 -2.94 -19.05
CA GLU A 244 -12.77 -2.39 -19.10
C GLU A 244 -11.89 -3.09 -20.16
N ALA A 245 -12.05 -4.40 -20.36
CA ALA A 245 -11.35 -5.13 -21.40
C ALA A 245 -11.85 -4.72 -22.80
N HIS A 246 -13.16 -4.55 -22.98
CA HIS A 246 -13.73 -3.99 -24.22
C HIS A 246 -13.17 -2.60 -24.51
N LEU A 247 -13.14 -1.69 -23.54
CA LEU A 247 -12.58 -0.35 -23.72
C LEU A 247 -11.10 -0.38 -24.13
N SER A 248 -10.33 -1.24 -23.47
CA SER A 248 -8.90 -1.39 -23.75
C SER A 248 -8.65 -1.95 -25.14
N LEU A 249 -9.46 -2.94 -25.57
CA LEU A 249 -9.45 -3.49 -26.92
C LEU A 249 -9.83 -2.44 -27.97
N GLY A 250 -10.93 -1.70 -27.73
CA GLY A 250 -11.41 -0.66 -28.64
C GLY A 250 -10.37 0.41 -28.90
N MET A 251 -9.76 0.94 -27.83
CA MET A 251 -8.68 1.93 -27.94
C MET A 251 -7.45 1.37 -28.68
N ALA A 252 -7.06 0.12 -28.42
CA ALA A 252 -5.91 -0.49 -29.08
C ALA A 252 -6.15 -0.70 -30.59
N LEU A 253 -7.36 -1.16 -30.98
CA LEU A 253 -7.76 -1.33 -32.37
C LEU A 253 -7.82 0.01 -33.12
N MET A 254 -8.44 1.04 -32.53
CA MET A 254 -8.51 2.37 -33.13
C MET A 254 -7.13 3.02 -33.29
N SER A 255 -6.20 2.78 -32.36
CA SER A 255 -4.82 3.27 -32.46
C SER A 255 -4.05 2.67 -33.64
N ARG A 256 -4.53 1.52 -34.17
CA ARG A 256 -4.03 0.84 -35.37
C ARG A 256 -4.95 1.05 -36.58
N GLU A 257 -5.78 2.10 -36.55
CA GLU A 257 -6.71 2.50 -37.61
C GLU A 257 -7.83 1.49 -37.92
N ASN A 258 -8.00 0.44 -37.09
CA ASN A 258 -9.18 -0.42 -37.16
C ASN A 258 -10.35 0.22 -36.41
N PHE A 259 -10.91 1.29 -36.99
CA PHE A 259 -12.04 2.03 -36.42
C PHE A 259 -13.33 1.21 -36.37
N ALA A 260 -13.58 0.38 -37.38
CA ALA A 260 -14.83 -0.38 -37.50
C ALA A 260 -15.05 -1.31 -36.30
N ASP A 261 -14.06 -2.13 -35.95
CA ASP A 261 -14.15 -2.99 -34.77
C ASP A 261 -13.92 -2.20 -33.49
N GLY A 262 -12.94 -1.28 -33.50
CA GLY A 262 -12.52 -0.56 -32.31
C GLY A 262 -13.64 0.29 -31.70
N LEU A 263 -14.43 0.96 -32.53
CA LEU A 263 -15.56 1.79 -32.08
C LEU A 263 -16.71 0.96 -31.51
N GLN A 264 -16.94 -0.26 -32.00
CA GLN A 264 -17.95 -1.16 -31.43
C GLN A 264 -17.59 -1.54 -29.99
N HIS A 265 -16.34 -1.91 -29.75
CA HIS A 265 -15.85 -2.20 -28.40
C HIS A 265 -15.83 -0.95 -27.51
N HIS A 266 -15.59 0.23 -28.07
CA HIS A 266 -15.60 1.51 -27.36
C HIS A 266 -16.99 1.91 -26.81
N GLU A 267 -18.09 1.38 -27.34
CA GLU A 267 -19.44 1.58 -26.77
C GLU A 267 -19.58 1.00 -25.35
N ALA A 268 -18.70 0.08 -24.93
CA ALA A 268 -18.67 -0.43 -23.56
C ALA A 268 -18.49 0.68 -22.50
N ARG A 269 -18.03 1.88 -22.88
CA ARG A 269 -17.95 3.05 -21.96
C ARG A 269 -19.30 3.42 -21.40
N LEU A 270 -20.37 3.24 -22.19
CA LEU A 270 -21.74 3.53 -21.78
C LEU A 270 -22.25 2.55 -20.71
N MET A 271 -21.63 1.38 -20.61
CA MET A 271 -21.94 0.36 -19.60
C MET A 271 -21.06 0.49 -18.35
N SER A 272 -19.96 1.25 -18.42
CA SER A 272 -19.03 1.42 -17.32
C SER A 272 -19.66 2.25 -16.20
N ARG A 273 -19.94 1.60 -15.07
CA ARG A 273 -20.41 2.28 -13.84
C ARG A 273 -19.39 3.29 -13.32
N ARG A 274 -18.09 3.06 -13.57
CA ARG A 274 -16.99 3.93 -13.17
C ARG A 274 -17.04 5.30 -13.85
N LEU A 275 -17.49 5.34 -15.10
CA LEU A 275 -17.59 6.59 -15.88
C LEU A 275 -18.92 7.31 -15.63
N GLY A 276 -19.93 6.65 -15.06
CA GLY A 276 -21.20 7.27 -14.68
C GLY A 276 -22.08 7.76 -15.84
N ILE A 277 -21.67 7.50 -17.10
CA ILE A 277 -22.29 8.07 -18.31
C ILE A 277 -23.78 7.71 -18.42
N ALA A 278 -24.15 6.48 -18.07
CA ALA A 278 -25.53 6.01 -18.16
C ALA A 278 -26.50 6.67 -17.15
N ALA A 279 -26.00 7.19 -16.02
CA ALA A 279 -26.84 7.69 -14.93
C ALA A 279 -27.39 9.11 -15.19
N GLY A 280 -26.75 9.88 -16.08
CA GLY A 280 -27.11 11.28 -16.37
C GLY A 280 -27.91 11.50 -17.66
N ARG A 281 -28.37 10.44 -18.33
CA ARG A 281 -29.02 10.57 -19.64
C ARG A 281 -30.51 10.94 -19.55
N PRO A 282 -31.03 11.85 -20.39
CA PRO A 282 -32.46 12.08 -20.50
C PRO A 282 -33.18 10.85 -21.06
N ASN A 283 -34.47 10.70 -20.73
CA ASN A 283 -35.30 9.61 -21.22
C ASN A 283 -35.74 9.86 -22.68
N LEU A 284 -34.80 9.73 -23.61
CA LEU A 284 -35.01 9.87 -25.05
C LEU A 284 -34.60 8.59 -25.80
N PRO A 285 -35.22 8.33 -26.97
CA PRO A 285 -34.75 7.30 -27.88
C PRO A 285 -33.30 7.56 -28.31
N LEU A 286 -32.47 6.50 -28.36
CA LEU A 286 -31.12 6.59 -28.92
C LEU A 286 -31.20 6.55 -30.45
N TRP A 287 -30.60 7.53 -31.11
CA TRP A 287 -30.35 7.47 -32.56
C TRP A 287 -29.23 6.46 -32.82
N ARG A 288 -29.53 5.42 -33.61
CA ARG A 288 -28.64 4.27 -33.86
C ARG A 288 -27.87 4.38 -35.19
N GLY A 289 -27.76 5.59 -35.74
CA GLY A 289 -27.28 5.83 -37.09
C GLY A 289 -28.39 5.71 -38.14
N GLY A 290 -28.05 5.92 -39.42
CA GLY A 290 -29.00 5.97 -40.53
C GLY A 290 -29.23 7.37 -41.08
N ASP A 291 -30.32 7.57 -41.82
CA ASP A 291 -30.68 8.85 -42.42
C ASP A 291 -31.20 9.84 -41.37
N PRO A 292 -30.56 11.01 -41.18
CA PRO A 292 -31.03 12.02 -40.24
C PRO A 292 -32.07 12.98 -40.84
N GLU A 293 -32.50 12.82 -42.10
CA GLU A 293 -33.44 13.73 -42.76
C GLU A 293 -34.71 13.99 -41.91
N GLY A 294 -35.01 15.26 -41.66
CA GLY A 294 -36.15 15.69 -40.85
C GLY A 294 -36.02 15.47 -39.34
N LEU A 295 -34.93 14.88 -38.85
CA LEU A 295 -34.77 14.60 -37.43
C LEU A 295 -34.29 15.82 -36.63
N ALA A 296 -34.86 15.99 -35.42
CA ALA A 296 -34.33 16.83 -34.37
C ALA A 296 -33.50 15.94 -33.41
N ILE A 297 -32.18 16.12 -33.35
CA ILE A 297 -31.26 15.24 -32.63
C ILE A 297 -30.54 16.00 -31.52
N LEU A 298 -30.51 15.43 -30.31
CA LEU A 298 -29.66 15.87 -29.20
C LEU A 298 -28.30 15.13 -29.24
N LEU A 299 -27.19 15.85 -29.36
CA LEU A 299 -25.85 15.33 -29.12
C LEU A 299 -25.43 15.61 -27.68
N LEU A 300 -25.25 14.58 -26.88
CA LEU A 300 -24.92 14.71 -25.46
C LEU A 300 -23.43 14.51 -25.20
N ALA A 301 -22.79 15.51 -24.59
CA ALA A 301 -21.43 15.43 -24.10
C ALA A 301 -21.35 14.43 -22.93
N GLU A 302 -20.30 13.60 -22.92
CA GLU A 302 -20.16 12.49 -21.96
C GLU A 302 -18.84 12.51 -21.17
N GLN A 303 -17.81 13.21 -21.66
CA GLN A 303 -16.45 13.22 -21.09
C GLN A 303 -15.85 14.63 -21.07
N GLU A 304 -14.55 14.77 -21.35
CA GLU A 304 -13.79 16.01 -21.12
C GLU A 304 -14.12 17.08 -22.18
N VAL A 305 -13.79 18.34 -21.86
CA VAL A 305 -14.07 19.49 -22.75
C VAL A 305 -13.43 19.33 -24.14
N GLY A 306 -12.26 18.71 -24.22
CA GLY A 306 -11.59 18.41 -25.50
C GLY A 306 -12.42 17.51 -26.42
N ASP A 307 -13.12 16.52 -25.85
CA ASP A 307 -14.01 15.64 -26.61
C ASP A 307 -15.19 16.41 -27.19
N VAL A 308 -15.76 17.35 -26.41
CA VAL A 308 -16.85 18.20 -26.87
C VAL A 308 -16.39 19.05 -28.05
N PHE A 309 -15.22 19.68 -27.96
CA PHE A 309 -14.65 20.47 -29.06
C PHE A 309 -14.42 19.62 -30.31
N GLN A 310 -13.88 18.42 -30.16
CA GLN A 310 -13.63 17.54 -31.28
C GLN A 310 -14.92 17.07 -31.94
N PHE A 311 -15.85 16.50 -31.17
CA PHE A 311 -17.03 15.82 -31.72
C PHE A 311 -18.19 16.76 -32.06
N ALA A 312 -18.16 18.04 -31.65
CA ALA A 312 -19.16 19.04 -32.07
C ALA A 312 -19.25 19.22 -33.60
N ARG A 313 -18.17 18.89 -34.34
CA ARG A 313 -18.16 18.88 -35.81
C ARG A 313 -19.29 18.08 -36.45
N TYR A 314 -19.78 17.04 -35.75
CA TYR A 314 -20.85 16.19 -36.26
C TYR A 314 -22.20 16.92 -36.34
N ALA A 315 -22.35 18.08 -35.69
CA ALA A 315 -23.53 18.93 -35.89
C ALA A 315 -23.65 19.43 -37.34
N ARG A 316 -22.53 19.89 -37.91
CA ARG A 316 -22.45 20.27 -39.32
C ARG A 316 -22.78 19.08 -40.22
N TRP A 317 -22.15 17.94 -39.95
CA TRP A 317 -22.35 16.71 -40.72
C TRP A 317 -23.82 16.26 -40.75
N LEU A 318 -24.53 16.35 -39.62
CA LEU A 318 -25.95 16.01 -39.51
C LEU A 318 -26.82 17.00 -40.31
N LYS A 319 -26.55 18.30 -40.20
CA LYS A 319 -27.27 19.33 -40.97
C LYS A 319 -27.08 19.20 -42.48
N GLU A 320 -25.87 18.89 -42.93
CA GLU A 320 -25.56 18.63 -44.34
C GLU A 320 -26.32 17.42 -44.89
N ARG A 321 -26.90 16.57 -44.02
CA ARG A 321 -27.70 15.38 -44.37
C ARG A 321 -29.18 15.53 -44.03
N GLY A 322 -29.65 16.77 -43.89
CA GLY A 322 -31.09 17.06 -43.79
C GLY A 322 -31.66 16.98 -42.37
N ALA A 323 -30.85 16.88 -41.32
CA ALA A 323 -31.35 17.00 -39.95
C ALA A 323 -32.11 18.33 -39.78
N ALA A 324 -33.38 18.26 -39.36
CA ALA A 324 -34.19 19.45 -39.12
C ALA A 324 -33.59 20.31 -38.00
N ARG A 325 -33.11 19.67 -36.93
CA ARG A 325 -32.52 20.35 -35.77
C ARG A 325 -31.39 19.54 -35.13
N VAL A 326 -30.32 20.20 -34.70
CA VAL A 326 -29.25 19.62 -33.89
C VAL A 326 -29.06 20.47 -32.63
N VAL A 327 -29.20 19.83 -31.48
CA VAL A 327 -29.02 20.44 -30.16
C VAL A 327 -27.82 19.79 -29.49
N ILE A 328 -26.93 20.55 -28.85
CA ILE A 328 -25.81 19.99 -28.08
C ILE A 328 -26.05 20.18 -26.59
N GLY A 329 -26.00 19.09 -25.82
CA GLY A 329 -26.01 19.12 -24.36
C GLY A 329 -24.59 19.10 -23.80
N CYS A 330 -24.15 20.16 -23.12
CA CYS A 330 -22.81 20.26 -22.53
C CYS A 330 -22.76 21.23 -21.33
N SER A 331 -21.60 21.42 -20.70
CA SER A 331 -21.47 22.39 -19.60
C SER A 331 -21.78 23.82 -20.07
N ARG A 332 -22.58 24.57 -19.30
CA ARG A 332 -22.89 25.99 -19.58
C ARG A 332 -21.64 26.86 -19.76
N ARG A 333 -20.53 26.49 -19.12
CA ARG A 333 -19.27 27.24 -19.18
C ARG A 333 -18.66 27.30 -20.58
N ILE A 334 -18.91 26.31 -21.43
CA ILE A 334 -18.38 26.27 -22.81
C ILE A 334 -19.46 26.49 -23.87
N ALA A 335 -20.72 26.71 -23.47
CA ALA A 335 -21.87 26.76 -24.37
C ALA A 335 -21.74 27.87 -25.43
N HIS A 336 -21.14 29.00 -25.08
CA HIS A 336 -20.92 30.12 -25.99
C HIS A 336 -20.02 29.73 -27.19
N LEU A 337 -18.97 28.92 -26.98
CA LEU A 337 -18.10 28.42 -28.05
C LEU A 337 -18.83 27.37 -28.89
N ILE A 338 -19.52 26.44 -28.23
CA ILE A 338 -20.27 25.37 -28.92
C ILE A 338 -21.38 25.95 -29.81
N ALA A 339 -22.03 27.03 -29.40
CA ALA A 339 -23.04 27.73 -30.18
C ALA A 339 -22.50 28.33 -31.49
N THR A 340 -21.19 28.53 -31.62
CA THR A 340 -20.58 29.03 -32.87
C THR A 340 -20.37 27.94 -33.92
N VAL A 341 -20.58 26.67 -33.56
CA VAL A 341 -20.31 25.54 -34.46
C VAL A 341 -21.38 25.48 -35.55
N PRO A 342 -20.99 25.48 -36.84
CA PRO A 342 -21.95 25.38 -37.93
C PRO A 342 -22.85 24.16 -37.76
N GLY A 343 -24.15 24.40 -37.86
CA GLY A 343 -25.19 23.38 -37.75
C GLY A 343 -25.74 23.13 -36.35
N VAL A 344 -25.20 23.76 -35.31
CA VAL A 344 -25.81 23.78 -33.98
C VAL A 344 -26.96 24.78 -33.94
N ASP A 345 -28.19 24.33 -33.66
CA ASP A 345 -29.35 25.22 -33.52
C ASP A 345 -29.58 25.67 -32.07
N ALA A 346 -29.14 24.88 -31.09
CA ALA A 346 -29.24 25.21 -29.68
C ALA A 346 -28.18 24.47 -28.85
N VAL A 347 -27.78 25.07 -27.74
CA VAL A 347 -26.95 24.43 -26.71
C VAL A 347 -27.73 24.43 -25.40
N ILE A 348 -27.74 23.30 -24.70
CA ILE A 348 -28.38 23.15 -23.39
C ILE A 348 -27.36 22.73 -22.35
N GLY A 349 -27.52 23.26 -21.14
CA GLY A 349 -26.76 22.88 -19.97
C GLY A 349 -27.55 22.04 -18.98
N GLU A 350 -26.88 21.64 -17.91
CA GLU A 350 -27.52 20.95 -16.79
C GLU A 350 -28.63 21.84 -16.20
N GLY A 351 -29.81 21.23 -15.99
CA GLY A 351 -31.01 21.89 -15.48
C GLY A 351 -31.78 22.75 -16.49
N ASP A 352 -31.33 22.90 -17.73
CA ASP A 352 -32.12 23.59 -18.76
C ASP A 352 -33.28 22.70 -19.25
N GLU A 353 -34.37 23.34 -19.67
CA GLU A 353 -35.50 22.62 -20.27
C GLU A 353 -35.09 22.06 -21.64
N LEU A 354 -35.29 20.75 -21.81
CA LEU A 354 -34.91 20.04 -23.02
C LEU A 354 -35.87 20.41 -24.17
N PRO A 355 -35.40 21.02 -25.27
CA PRO A 355 -36.26 21.29 -26.42
C PRO A 355 -36.80 20.00 -27.03
N ALA A 356 -37.95 20.09 -27.71
CA ALA A 356 -38.52 18.95 -28.44
C ALA A 356 -37.51 18.40 -29.47
N VAL A 357 -37.05 17.18 -29.22
CA VAL A 357 -36.13 16.41 -30.07
C VAL A 357 -36.70 15.01 -30.28
N HIS A 358 -36.43 14.42 -31.45
CA HIS A 358 -36.90 13.09 -31.81
C HIS A 358 -36.02 11.98 -31.19
N ALA A 359 -34.70 12.21 -31.08
CA ALA A 359 -33.75 11.24 -30.56
C ALA A 359 -32.49 11.91 -29.99
N MET A 360 -31.65 11.13 -29.31
CA MET A 360 -30.34 11.57 -28.82
C MET A 360 -29.20 10.63 -29.23
N ALA A 361 -27.98 11.13 -29.29
CA ALA A 361 -26.75 10.33 -29.43
C ALA A 361 -25.66 10.86 -28.51
N HIS A 362 -24.82 9.97 -27.98
CA HIS A 362 -23.60 10.37 -27.27
C HIS A 362 -22.55 10.85 -28.28
N MET A 363 -21.88 11.96 -27.98
CA MET A 363 -20.97 12.60 -28.93
C MET A 363 -19.83 11.66 -29.40
N MET A 364 -19.26 10.83 -28.52
CA MET A 364 -18.18 9.90 -28.92
C MET A 364 -18.70 8.61 -29.54
N SER A 365 -20.02 8.40 -29.62
CA SER A 365 -20.63 7.35 -30.44
C SER A 365 -20.77 7.79 -31.89
N MET A 366 -20.74 9.10 -32.18
CA MET A 366 -20.96 9.62 -33.54
C MET A 366 -20.04 8.98 -34.59
N PRO A 367 -18.73 8.77 -34.34
CA PRO A 367 -17.88 8.03 -35.27
C PRO A 367 -18.45 6.66 -35.67
N LEU A 368 -18.97 5.88 -34.70
CA LEU A 368 -19.58 4.58 -34.97
C LEU A 368 -20.87 4.74 -35.77
N LEU A 369 -21.75 5.64 -35.33
CA LEU A 369 -23.08 5.85 -35.89
C LEU A 369 -23.04 6.38 -37.33
N THR A 370 -21.97 7.08 -37.71
CA THR A 370 -21.72 7.54 -39.07
C THR A 370 -20.89 6.57 -39.91
N GLY A 371 -20.48 5.43 -39.36
CA GLY A 371 -19.68 4.42 -40.05
C GLY A 371 -18.26 4.86 -40.38
N LEU A 372 -17.57 5.52 -39.43
CA LEU A 372 -16.24 6.07 -39.62
C LEU A 372 -15.24 5.04 -40.18
N ARG A 373 -14.60 5.42 -41.30
CA ARG A 373 -13.43 4.79 -41.91
C ARG A 373 -12.30 5.83 -41.97
N GLY A 374 -11.06 5.39 -42.15
CA GLY A 374 -9.89 6.29 -42.10
C GLY A 374 -9.98 7.49 -43.06
N ASP A 375 -10.65 7.34 -44.19
CA ASP A 375 -10.90 8.37 -45.22
C ASP A 375 -12.22 9.15 -45.04
N SER A 376 -13.08 8.74 -44.09
CA SER A 376 -14.44 9.29 -43.94
C SER A 376 -14.57 10.25 -42.75
N ILE A 377 -13.46 10.70 -42.18
CA ILE A 377 -13.46 11.66 -41.07
C ILE A 377 -13.96 13.01 -41.59
N PRO A 378 -14.99 13.64 -40.97
CA PRO A 378 -15.43 14.97 -41.34
C PRO A 378 -14.40 16.01 -40.87
N ALA A 379 -13.30 16.11 -41.62
CA ALA A 379 -12.25 17.10 -41.42
C ALA A 379 -12.70 18.41 -42.07
N TYR A 380 -12.86 19.45 -41.25
CA TYR A 380 -13.14 20.81 -41.70
C TYR A 380 -11.95 21.69 -41.32
N GLU A 381 -11.58 22.64 -42.17
CA GLU A 381 -10.49 23.60 -41.89
C GLU A 381 -10.75 24.38 -40.60
N CYS A 382 -11.99 24.83 -40.40
CA CYS A 382 -12.44 25.51 -39.19
C CYS A 382 -13.94 25.26 -38.99
N TYR A 383 -14.36 25.02 -37.76
CA TYR A 383 -15.77 24.81 -37.41
C TYR A 383 -16.17 25.43 -36.07
N MET A 384 -15.34 26.29 -35.49
CA MET A 384 -15.64 27.05 -34.28
C MET A 384 -15.14 28.49 -34.44
N ARG A 385 -15.76 29.47 -33.78
CA ARG A 385 -15.35 30.87 -33.85
C ARG A 385 -15.11 31.44 -32.46
N ALA A 386 -14.07 32.27 -32.34
CA ALA A 386 -13.84 33.08 -31.16
C ALA A 386 -14.67 34.37 -31.21
N ASP A 387 -14.98 34.93 -30.03
CA ASP A 387 -15.62 36.23 -29.89
C ASP A 387 -14.70 37.34 -30.43
N THR A 388 -15.18 38.11 -31.41
CA THR A 388 -14.38 39.13 -32.11
C THR A 388 -13.93 40.27 -31.19
N ALA A 389 -14.77 40.69 -30.23
CA ALA A 389 -14.41 41.73 -29.29
C ALA A 389 -13.30 41.26 -28.33
N ARG A 390 -13.31 39.98 -27.93
CA ARG A 390 -12.20 39.38 -27.16
C ARG A 390 -10.94 39.22 -28.00
N VAL A 391 -11.07 38.87 -29.29
CA VAL A 391 -9.92 38.79 -30.21
C VAL A 391 -9.23 40.14 -30.31
N ASP A 392 -9.97 41.23 -30.53
CA ASP A 392 -9.43 42.59 -30.60
C ASP A 392 -8.77 43.02 -29.28
N ARG A 393 -9.37 42.64 -28.14
CA ARG A 393 -8.80 42.89 -26.82
C ARG A 393 -7.42 42.26 -26.66
N TRP A 394 -7.28 40.98 -27.04
CA TRP A 394 -5.99 40.27 -26.94
C TRP A 394 -4.99 40.71 -28.02
N ALA A 395 -5.46 41.13 -29.19
CA ALA A 395 -4.64 41.81 -30.19
C ALA A 395 -4.00 43.08 -29.59
N GLY A 396 -4.80 43.88 -28.86
CA GLY A 396 -4.33 45.06 -28.13
C GLY A 396 -3.31 44.73 -27.03
N TRP A 397 -3.51 43.63 -26.29
CA TRP A 397 -2.53 43.19 -25.29
C TRP A 397 -1.18 42.77 -25.91
N LEU A 398 -1.21 42.21 -27.12
CA LEU A 398 -0.03 41.84 -27.92
C LEU A 398 0.56 43.01 -28.71
N ALA A 399 -0.15 44.13 -28.82
CA ALA A 399 0.29 45.30 -29.58
C ALA A 399 1.60 45.87 -29.00
N GLY A 400 2.52 46.28 -29.88
CA GLY A 400 3.83 46.80 -29.48
C GLY A 400 4.85 45.74 -29.03
N ARG A 401 4.53 44.45 -29.19
CA ARG A 401 5.43 43.34 -28.84
C ARG A 401 5.86 42.57 -30.11
N PRO A 402 7.03 42.88 -30.71
CA PRO A 402 7.53 42.20 -31.91
C PRO A 402 8.09 40.80 -31.57
N GLY A 403 8.03 39.88 -32.54
CA GLY A 403 8.50 38.50 -32.40
C GLY A 403 7.42 37.46 -32.74
N PHE A 404 7.84 36.21 -32.97
CA PHE A 404 7.00 35.06 -33.29
C PHE A 404 6.31 34.52 -32.04
N ARG A 405 4.98 34.54 -32.01
CA ARG A 405 4.14 34.31 -30.83
C ARG A 405 3.69 32.86 -30.74
N VAL A 406 4.20 32.16 -29.73
CA VAL A 406 3.92 30.74 -29.50
C VAL A 406 3.08 30.57 -28.23
N GLY A 407 1.84 30.10 -28.37
CA GLY A 407 1.01 29.73 -27.23
C GLY A 407 1.38 28.36 -26.70
N ILE A 408 1.57 28.22 -25.38
CA ILE A 408 1.94 26.96 -24.76
C ILE A 408 0.94 26.49 -23.70
N ALA A 409 0.64 25.19 -23.70
CA ALA A 409 -0.10 24.48 -22.66
C ALA A 409 0.57 23.11 -22.42
N TRP A 410 1.09 22.88 -21.22
CA TRP A 410 2.02 21.78 -20.95
C TRP A 410 1.47 20.72 -19.99
N GLN A 411 0.37 21.00 -19.30
CA GLN A 411 -0.23 20.07 -18.33
C GLN A 411 -1.71 19.86 -18.63
N ALA A 412 -2.14 18.60 -18.61
CA ALA A 412 -3.55 18.25 -18.61
C ALA A 412 -4.16 18.43 -17.21
N VAL A 413 -5.47 18.18 -17.08
CA VAL A 413 -6.13 18.12 -15.77
C VAL A 413 -5.49 17.01 -14.94
N ALA A 414 -5.19 17.30 -13.66
CA ALA A 414 -4.52 16.37 -12.74
C ALA A 414 -5.43 15.20 -12.31
N ASP A 415 -5.69 14.25 -13.22
CA ASP A 415 -6.14 12.92 -12.86
C ASP A 415 -4.98 11.94 -13.03
N PRO A 416 -4.43 11.38 -11.92
CA PRO A 416 -3.33 10.41 -11.96
C PRO A 416 -3.58 9.20 -12.87
N ARG A 417 -4.84 8.90 -13.20
CA ARG A 417 -5.25 7.77 -14.02
C ARG A 417 -5.17 8.06 -15.52
N THR A 418 -5.29 9.32 -15.93
CA THR A 418 -5.29 9.75 -17.33
C THR A 418 -4.06 10.57 -17.71
N ASP A 419 -3.36 11.17 -16.74
CA ASP A 419 -2.23 12.08 -16.95
C ASP A 419 -0.87 11.37 -17.12
N ARG A 420 -0.80 10.04 -16.91
CA ARG A 420 0.45 9.26 -16.89
C ARG A 420 1.19 9.37 -18.24
N GLY A 421 2.22 10.23 -18.29
CA GLY A 421 3.04 10.45 -19.47
C GLY A 421 2.43 11.35 -20.55
N ARG A 422 1.33 12.07 -20.24
CA ARG A 422 0.72 13.09 -21.13
C ARG A 422 1.28 14.50 -20.86
N SER A 423 1.44 14.84 -19.59
CA SER A 423 1.94 16.15 -19.19
C SER A 423 3.45 16.32 -19.38
N VAL A 424 3.83 17.47 -19.91
CA VAL A 424 5.22 17.90 -20.15
C VAL A 424 5.64 18.82 -19.00
N PRO A 425 6.77 18.58 -18.32
CA PRO A 425 7.31 19.53 -17.37
C PRO A 425 7.64 20.86 -18.07
N LEU A 426 7.24 22.00 -17.50
CA LEU A 426 7.50 23.31 -18.11
C LEU A 426 8.99 23.56 -18.35
N SER A 427 9.85 23.13 -17.42
CA SER A 427 11.31 23.25 -17.54
C SER A 427 11.89 22.55 -18.77
N ALA A 428 11.22 21.49 -19.27
CA ALA A 428 11.64 20.80 -20.48
C ALA A 428 11.51 21.68 -21.74
N LEU A 429 10.67 22.73 -21.72
CA LEU A 429 10.44 23.65 -22.85
C LEU A 429 11.55 24.70 -23.04
N ALA A 430 12.58 24.72 -22.20
CA ALA A 430 13.70 25.65 -22.30
C ALA A 430 14.35 25.76 -23.69
N PRO A 431 14.50 24.68 -24.49
CA PRO A 431 15.03 24.79 -25.85
C PRO A 431 14.21 25.69 -26.77
N LEU A 432 12.88 25.76 -26.60
CA LEU A 432 12.02 26.64 -27.40
C LEU A 432 12.29 28.12 -27.12
N ALA A 433 12.50 28.47 -25.86
CA ALA A 433 12.74 29.85 -25.44
C ALA A 433 14.13 30.38 -25.86
N ARG A 434 15.06 29.50 -26.26
CA ARG A 434 16.40 29.87 -26.74
C ARG A 434 16.42 30.24 -28.22
N ILE A 435 15.34 29.99 -28.95
CA ILE A 435 15.25 30.33 -30.37
C ILE A 435 15.07 31.86 -30.47
N PRO A 436 15.90 32.56 -31.28
CA PRO A 436 15.78 34.01 -31.46
C PRO A 436 14.38 34.42 -31.91
N ASP A 437 13.94 35.59 -31.43
CA ASP A 437 12.66 36.23 -31.76
C ASP A 437 11.39 35.46 -31.40
N ILE A 438 11.46 34.37 -30.63
CA ILE A 438 10.29 33.65 -30.11
C ILE A 438 9.78 34.24 -28.80
N ARG A 439 8.45 34.28 -28.66
CA ARG A 439 7.76 34.66 -27.42
C ARG A 439 6.85 33.52 -26.97
N LEU A 440 7.09 32.98 -25.78
CA LEU A 440 6.24 31.95 -25.19
C LEU A 440 5.11 32.59 -24.37
N ILE A 441 3.87 32.33 -24.76
CA ILE A 441 2.66 32.88 -24.13
C ILE A 441 1.89 31.74 -23.46
N SER A 442 1.62 31.87 -22.17
CA SER A 442 0.90 30.83 -21.42
C SER A 442 -0.58 30.79 -21.82
N LEU A 443 -1.02 29.63 -22.33
CA LEU A 443 -2.43 29.25 -22.45
C LEU A 443 -2.87 28.29 -21.32
N GLN A 444 -1.93 27.86 -20.49
CA GLN A 444 -2.18 26.97 -19.35
C GLN A 444 -3.06 27.64 -18.29
N LYS A 445 -4.00 26.87 -17.73
CA LYS A 445 -4.89 27.31 -16.66
C LYS A 445 -5.09 26.21 -15.62
N GLY A 446 -5.12 26.59 -14.35
CA GLY A 446 -5.30 25.71 -13.21
C GLY A 446 -4.03 24.89 -12.92
N HIS A 447 -4.12 23.58 -13.14
CA HIS A 447 -3.00 22.69 -12.87
C HIS A 447 -1.79 23.06 -13.73
N GLY A 448 -0.57 23.03 -13.15
CA GLY A 448 0.66 23.38 -13.86
C GLY A 448 1.08 24.85 -13.81
N GLU A 449 0.18 25.81 -13.54
CA GLU A 449 0.52 27.25 -13.53
C GLU A 449 1.60 27.62 -12.49
N ALA A 450 1.62 26.91 -11.36
CA ALA A 450 2.63 27.10 -10.31
C ALA A 450 4.07 26.86 -10.83
N GLN A 451 4.25 26.05 -11.88
CA GLN A 451 5.56 25.77 -12.46
C GLN A 451 6.19 27.04 -13.06
N ILE A 452 5.40 28.00 -13.53
CA ILE A 452 5.96 29.23 -14.11
C ILE A 452 6.65 30.08 -13.04
N ALA A 453 6.17 30.05 -11.79
CA ALA A 453 6.85 30.73 -10.68
C ALA A 453 8.13 29.99 -10.26
N ALA A 454 8.16 28.67 -10.41
CA ALA A 454 9.30 27.82 -10.07
C ALA A 454 10.45 27.87 -11.10
N LEU A 455 10.25 28.48 -12.27
CA LEU A 455 11.29 28.61 -13.31
C LEU A 455 12.49 29.50 -12.94
N ALA A 456 12.42 30.29 -11.85
CA ALA A 456 13.52 31.09 -11.29
C ALA A 456 14.35 31.94 -12.30
N GLY A 457 13.79 32.31 -13.47
CA GLY A 457 14.49 33.08 -14.50
C GLY A 457 15.19 32.26 -15.58
N ASP A 458 15.05 30.92 -15.59
CA ASP A 458 15.64 30.04 -16.62
C ASP A 458 15.24 30.44 -18.05
N PHE A 459 13.98 30.82 -18.25
CA PHE A 459 13.47 31.47 -19.45
C PHE A 459 12.12 32.17 -19.19
N ALA A 460 11.74 33.08 -20.08
CA ALA A 460 10.52 33.88 -19.94
C ALA A 460 9.30 33.17 -20.55
N VAL A 461 8.20 33.15 -19.79
CA VAL A 461 6.85 32.81 -20.27
C VAL A 461 5.91 33.96 -19.91
N GLU A 462 5.32 34.58 -20.92
CA GLU A 462 4.41 35.70 -20.75
C GLU A 462 3.04 35.24 -20.27
N ARG A 463 2.52 35.94 -19.26
CA ARG A 463 1.22 35.67 -18.65
C ARG A 463 0.25 36.79 -19.02
N PRO A 464 -0.96 36.49 -19.54
CA PRO A 464 -1.96 37.51 -19.83
C PRO A 464 -2.57 38.17 -18.59
N GLY A 465 -2.22 37.70 -17.37
CA GLY A 465 -2.62 38.26 -16.09
C GLY A 465 -3.73 37.46 -15.38
N PRO A 466 -4.05 37.78 -14.12
CA PRO A 466 -4.99 37.00 -13.29
C PRO A 466 -6.45 37.00 -13.75
N GLY A 467 -6.83 37.87 -14.70
CA GLY A 467 -8.17 37.91 -15.31
C GLY A 467 -8.32 37.08 -16.59
N PHE A 468 -7.26 36.44 -17.07
CA PHE A 468 -7.29 35.64 -18.31
C PHE A 468 -8.22 34.42 -18.16
N ASP A 469 -9.28 34.38 -18.96
CA ASP A 469 -10.27 33.29 -18.96
C ASP A 469 -10.95 33.08 -17.58
N GLY A 470 -10.91 34.07 -16.69
CA GLY A 470 -11.44 33.97 -15.33
C GLY A 470 -12.98 34.09 -15.22
N GLY A 471 -13.66 34.37 -16.34
CA GLY A 471 -15.10 34.58 -16.40
C GLY A 471 -15.95 33.30 -16.37
N PRO A 472 -17.30 33.45 -16.46
CA PRO A 472 -18.21 32.31 -16.52
C PRO A 472 -18.04 31.48 -17.81
N ASP A 473 -17.59 32.14 -18.88
CA ASP A 473 -17.29 31.58 -20.20
C ASP A 473 -15.88 30.98 -20.25
N ALA A 474 -15.75 29.70 -19.91
CA ALA A 474 -14.48 28.98 -19.97
C ALA A 474 -13.99 28.82 -21.41
N PHE A 475 -12.68 28.97 -21.62
CA PHE A 475 -11.97 28.93 -22.89
C PHE A 475 -12.29 30.04 -23.90
N ALA A 476 -13.22 30.97 -23.62
CA ALA A 476 -13.47 32.09 -24.53
C ALA A 476 -12.23 32.96 -24.75
N ASP A 477 -11.48 33.24 -23.68
CA ASP A 477 -10.26 34.06 -23.78
C ASP A 477 -9.09 33.28 -24.34
N VAL A 478 -9.04 31.97 -24.05
CA VAL A 478 -8.07 31.06 -24.67
C VAL A 478 -8.29 31.01 -26.18
N ALA A 479 -9.53 30.82 -26.64
CA ALA A 479 -9.89 30.82 -28.05
C ALA A 479 -9.53 32.16 -28.74
N ALA A 480 -9.87 33.28 -28.10
CA ALA A 480 -9.57 34.61 -28.63
C ALA A 480 -8.06 34.92 -28.66
N MET A 481 -7.30 34.46 -27.66
CA MET A 481 -5.84 34.56 -27.68
C MET A 481 -5.24 33.73 -28.82
N ILE A 482 -5.70 32.47 -29.01
CA ILE A 482 -5.24 31.58 -30.09
C ILE A 482 -5.37 32.22 -31.48
N MET A 483 -6.42 33.01 -31.74
CA MET A 483 -6.57 33.75 -32.99
C MET A 483 -5.48 34.80 -33.25
N ASN A 484 -4.79 35.27 -32.21
CA ASN A 484 -3.72 36.27 -32.29
C ASN A 484 -2.31 35.67 -32.24
N LEU A 485 -2.19 34.34 -32.18
CA LEU A 485 -0.91 33.61 -32.14
C LEU A 485 -0.50 33.12 -33.53
N ASP A 486 0.81 32.99 -33.72
CA ASP A 486 1.40 32.43 -34.93
C ASP A 486 1.40 30.90 -34.90
N LEU A 487 1.58 30.31 -33.71
CA LEU A 487 1.61 28.87 -33.48
C LEU A 487 1.12 28.52 -32.07
N VAL A 488 0.42 27.38 -31.93
CA VAL A 488 0.17 26.74 -30.64
C VAL A 488 1.05 25.51 -30.50
N ILE A 489 1.77 25.35 -29.39
CA ILE A 489 2.50 24.13 -29.04
C ILE A 489 1.97 23.61 -27.71
N THR A 490 1.36 22.43 -27.72
CA THR A 490 0.66 21.91 -26.53
C THR A 490 0.92 20.43 -26.32
N ALA A 491 0.86 19.98 -25.07
CA ALA A 491 0.63 18.57 -24.77
C ALA A 491 -0.78 18.12 -25.25
N ASP A 492 -1.10 16.84 -25.12
CA ASP A 492 -2.44 16.29 -25.38
C ASP A 492 -3.48 16.86 -24.38
N THR A 493 -4.02 18.04 -24.69
CA THR A 493 -4.94 18.83 -23.86
C THR A 493 -6.13 19.35 -24.67
N ALA A 494 -7.16 19.88 -23.99
CA ALA A 494 -8.28 20.55 -24.65
C ALA A 494 -7.85 21.74 -25.56
N VAL A 495 -6.69 22.36 -25.29
CA VAL A 495 -6.14 23.44 -26.11
C VAL A 495 -5.76 22.95 -27.51
N ALA A 496 -5.30 21.69 -27.64
CA ALA A 496 -5.03 21.09 -28.95
C ALA A 496 -6.31 21.05 -29.78
N HIS A 497 -7.38 20.45 -29.23
CA HIS A 497 -8.67 20.34 -29.91
C HIS A 497 -9.32 21.69 -30.22
N LEU A 498 -9.18 22.68 -29.33
CA LEU A 498 -9.67 24.03 -29.55
C LEU A 498 -8.93 24.75 -30.69
N ALA A 499 -7.59 24.69 -30.71
CA ALA A 499 -6.79 25.28 -31.79
C ALA A 499 -7.14 24.66 -33.16
N GLY A 500 -7.31 23.32 -33.19
CA GLY A 500 -7.76 22.61 -34.37
C GLY A 500 -9.17 22.99 -34.81
N ALA A 501 -10.12 23.16 -33.88
CA ALA A 501 -11.48 23.58 -34.20
C ALA A 501 -11.56 25.02 -34.76
N LEU A 502 -10.64 25.88 -34.33
CA LEU A 502 -10.49 27.27 -34.81
C LEU A 502 -9.72 27.37 -36.13
N GLY A 503 -9.14 26.28 -36.65
CA GLY A 503 -8.32 26.29 -37.86
C GLY A 503 -7.00 27.05 -37.70
N ARG A 504 -6.33 26.86 -36.56
CA ARG A 504 -5.06 27.52 -36.23
C ARG A 504 -3.91 26.50 -36.19
N PRO A 505 -2.71 26.84 -36.73
CA PRO A 505 -1.55 25.96 -36.69
C PRO A 505 -1.25 25.48 -35.27
N CYS A 506 -1.16 24.16 -35.09
CA CYS A 506 -0.98 23.56 -33.77
C CYS A 506 -0.03 22.36 -33.81
N TRP A 507 0.97 22.36 -32.94
CA TRP A 507 1.91 21.26 -32.76
C TRP A 507 1.63 20.55 -31.43
N VAL A 508 1.36 19.25 -31.49
CA VAL A 508 0.99 18.45 -30.32
C VAL A 508 2.15 17.57 -29.89
N ILE A 509 2.56 17.70 -28.63
CA ILE A 509 3.58 16.86 -27.99
C ILE A 509 2.87 15.69 -27.33
N LEU A 510 3.27 14.48 -27.73
CA LEU A 510 2.64 13.23 -27.36
C LEU A 510 3.62 12.34 -26.57
N GLY A 511 3.06 11.63 -25.58
CA GLY A 511 3.76 10.55 -24.91
C GLY A 511 4.01 9.33 -25.82
N PRO A 512 4.70 8.30 -25.31
CA PRO A 512 5.03 7.10 -26.09
C PRO A 512 3.83 6.22 -26.45
N ASN A 513 2.69 6.38 -25.77
CA ASN A 513 1.43 5.69 -26.00
C ASN A 513 0.30 6.72 -26.08
N PRO A 514 0.18 7.46 -27.20
CA PRO A 514 -0.81 8.51 -27.33
C PRO A 514 -2.23 7.97 -27.34
N ASP A 515 -3.21 8.85 -27.13
CA ASP A 515 -4.61 8.53 -27.35
C ASP A 515 -4.87 8.08 -28.80
N TRP A 516 -5.86 7.21 -28.99
CA TRP A 516 -6.18 6.61 -30.29
C TRP A 516 -6.49 7.65 -31.38
N ARG A 517 -6.97 8.85 -31.01
CA ARG A 517 -7.25 9.95 -31.94
C ARG A 517 -6.01 10.43 -32.68
N TRP A 518 -4.85 10.31 -32.06
CA TRP A 518 -3.58 10.77 -32.61
C TRP A 518 -2.86 9.71 -33.44
N LEU A 519 -3.26 8.44 -33.34
CA LEU A 519 -2.61 7.29 -34.00
C LEU A 519 -1.11 7.15 -33.65
N THR A 520 -0.49 6.05 -34.05
CA THR A 520 0.91 5.75 -33.71
C THR A 520 1.90 5.92 -34.88
N GLY A 521 1.43 5.83 -36.14
CA GLY A 521 2.30 5.74 -37.33
C GLY A 521 2.44 7.00 -38.19
N ARG A 522 1.95 8.17 -37.73
CA ARG A 522 1.87 9.38 -38.57
C ARG A 522 2.24 10.67 -37.83
N ALA A 523 2.72 11.66 -38.57
CA ALA A 523 3.17 12.95 -38.02
C ALA A 523 2.11 14.07 -38.15
N ASP A 524 0.97 13.79 -38.78
CA ASP A 524 -0.17 14.68 -38.97
C ASP A 524 -1.41 14.16 -38.23
N SER A 525 -2.44 15.01 -38.08
CA SER A 525 -3.72 14.60 -37.49
C SER A 525 -4.76 14.30 -38.56
N PRO A 526 -5.43 13.12 -38.52
CA PRO A 526 -6.54 12.86 -39.42
C PRO A 526 -7.79 13.71 -39.08
N TRP A 527 -7.83 14.33 -37.90
CA TRP A 527 -8.95 15.13 -37.42
C TRP A 527 -8.80 16.63 -37.69
N TYR A 528 -7.57 17.10 -37.87
CA TYR A 528 -7.22 18.52 -37.94
C TYR A 528 -6.14 18.74 -39.00
N PRO A 529 -6.47 19.35 -40.15
CA PRO A 529 -5.53 19.55 -41.26
C PRO A 529 -4.26 20.33 -40.88
N ASP A 530 -4.38 21.36 -40.04
CA ASP A 530 -3.27 22.26 -39.68
C ASP A 530 -2.47 21.81 -38.44
N MET A 531 -2.47 20.50 -38.15
CA MET A 531 -1.77 19.92 -37.00
C MET A 531 -0.55 19.08 -37.35
N ARG A 532 0.48 19.22 -36.52
CA ARG A 532 1.68 18.38 -36.53
C ARG A 532 1.88 17.69 -35.19
N LEU A 533 2.27 16.42 -35.21
CA LEU A 533 2.39 15.56 -34.04
C LEU A 533 3.86 15.19 -33.77
N PHE A 534 4.33 15.41 -32.55
CA PHE A 534 5.66 15.05 -32.09
C PHE A 534 5.56 14.02 -30.96
N ARG A 535 6.12 12.82 -31.15
CA ARG A 535 6.04 11.73 -30.17
C ARG A 535 7.35 11.53 -29.45
N ARG A 536 7.30 11.39 -28.12
CA ARG A 536 8.42 10.93 -27.32
C ARG A 536 8.83 9.50 -27.72
N ALA A 537 10.13 9.25 -27.85
CA ALA A 537 10.63 7.92 -28.16
C ALA A 537 10.49 6.97 -26.95
N ARG A 538 10.18 5.70 -27.22
CA ARG A 538 10.13 4.63 -26.22
C ARG A 538 11.58 4.33 -25.76
N GLY A 539 11.97 4.84 -24.59
CA GLY A 539 13.32 4.67 -24.02
C GLY A 539 14.08 5.95 -23.66
N GLU A 540 13.52 7.15 -23.94
CA GLU A 540 14.09 8.40 -23.42
C GLU A 540 14.20 8.35 -21.89
N ALA A 541 15.40 8.63 -21.36
CA ALA A 541 15.74 8.48 -19.95
C ALA A 541 14.74 9.18 -19.02
N GLU A 542 14.32 8.49 -17.96
CA GLU A 542 13.41 9.03 -16.94
C GLU A 542 13.98 10.24 -16.19
N ALA A 543 15.31 10.41 -16.16
CA ALA A 543 15.96 11.54 -15.53
C ALA A 543 15.70 12.88 -16.25
N THR A 544 15.41 12.86 -17.56
CA THR A 544 15.07 14.04 -18.37
C THR A 544 13.94 13.70 -19.35
N PRO A 545 12.73 13.40 -18.85
CA PRO A 545 11.63 12.98 -19.70
C PRO A 545 11.26 14.11 -20.65
N PHE A 546 11.00 13.77 -21.91
CA PHE A 546 10.66 14.67 -23.02
C PHE A 546 11.80 15.51 -23.62
N ALA A 547 13.02 15.50 -23.07
CA ALA A 547 14.12 16.31 -23.60
C ALA A 547 14.39 16.05 -25.09
N GLY A 548 14.32 14.77 -25.51
CA GLY A 548 14.57 14.39 -26.90
C GLY A 548 13.48 14.90 -27.85
N VAL A 549 12.21 14.72 -27.49
CA VAL A 549 11.09 15.22 -28.32
C VAL A 549 11.04 16.74 -28.34
N ILE A 550 11.30 17.44 -27.23
CA ILE A 550 11.33 18.90 -27.22
C ILE A 550 12.49 19.44 -28.06
N GLY A 551 13.65 18.78 -28.06
CA GLY A 551 14.75 19.11 -28.98
C GLY A 551 14.29 19.09 -30.44
N ARG A 552 13.59 18.03 -30.86
CA ARG A 552 13.04 17.94 -32.22
C ARG A 552 11.99 19.01 -32.53
N VAL A 553 11.15 19.37 -31.56
CA VAL A 553 10.18 20.47 -31.68
C VAL A 553 10.92 21.80 -31.88
N ALA A 554 11.95 22.06 -31.08
CA ALA A 554 12.75 23.29 -31.15
C ALA A 554 13.52 23.39 -32.49
N ASP A 555 14.15 22.32 -32.93
CA ASP A 555 14.85 22.26 -34.21
C ASP A 555 13.89 22.49 -35.39
N ALA A 556 12.70 21.87 -35.33
CA ALA A 556 11.67 22.09 -36.34
C ALA A 556 11.25 23.56 -36.38
N LEU A 557 11.02 24.20 -35.23
CA LEU A 557 10.62 25.60 -35.13
C LEU A 557 11.71 26.56 -35.61
N ALA A 558 12.96 26.34 -35.22
CA ALA A 558 14.10 27.15 -35.65
C ALA A 558 14.27 27.12 -37.18
N ARG A 559 14.08 25.96 -37.83
CA ARG A 559 14.12 25.84 -39.30
C ARG A 559 12.99 26.62 -39.99
N CYS A 560 11.80 26.69 -39.37
CA CYS A 560 10.69 27.49 -39.90
C CYS A 560 11.05 28.98 -39.92
N LEU A 561 11.62 29.48 -38.82
CA LEU A 561 11.95 30.89 -38.67
C LEU A 561 13.16 31.31 -39.52
N ALA A 562 14.07 30.39 -39.80
CA ALA A 562 15.22 30.63 -40.69
C ALA A 562 14.85 30.69 -42.19
N GLY A 563 13.58 30.51 -42.56
CA GLY A 563 13.14 30.56 -43.97
C GLY A 563 13.59 29.37 -44.83
N VAL A 564 14.13 28.32 -44.19
CA VAL A 564 14.61 27.08 -44.86
C VAL A 564 13.43 26.21 -45.32
N SER A 565 12.22 26.49 -44.83
CA SER A 565 10.94 25.91 -45.24
C SER A 565 9.94 27.02 -45.56
N SER A 566 9.17 26.89 -46.63
CA SER A 566 8.11 27.86 -46.96
C SER A 566 6.92 27.70 -46.00
N GLY A 567 6.73 28.65 -45.08
CA GLY A 567 5.68 28.58 -44.04
C GLY A 567 5.98 27.55 -42.94
N LEU A 568 5.11 27.45 -41.92
CA LEU A 568 5.18 26.37 -40.92
C LEU A 568 4.99 25.03 -41.67
N PRO A 569 6.03 24.20 -41.85
CA PRO A 569 5.92 22.95 -42.59
C PRO A 569 4.97 22.01 -41.87
N MET A 570 3.88 21.69 -42.55
CA MET A 570 2.98 20.60 -42.20
C MET A 570 3.65 19.26 -42.49
N ALA A 571 3.17 18.21 -41.83
CA ALA A 571 3.92 16.96 -41.69
C ALA A 571 4.30 16.33 -43.04
N THR A 572 5.59 16.34 -43.36
CA THR A 572 6.19 15.59 -44.46
C THR A 572 7.21 14.62 -43.87
N GLU A 573 6.83 13.34 -43.90
CA GLU A 573 7.56 12.15 -43.44
C GLU A 573 7.63 11.93 -41.91
N ALA A 574 7.23 10.73 -41.50
CA ALA A 574 7.38 10.23 -40.14
C ALA A 574 8.86 9.92 -39.89
N GLU A 575 9.52 10.70 -39.04
CA GLU A 575 10.86 10.35 -38.55
C GLU A 575 10.80 9.02 -37.80
N SER A 576 11.27 7.95 -38.44
CA SER A 576 11.41 6.64 -37.82
C SER A 576 12.52 6.71 -36.79
N VAL A 577 12.15 6.73 -35.51
CA VAL A 577 13.12 6.58 -34.42
C VAL A 577 13.60 5.14 -34.42
N VAL A 578 14.79 4.91 -34.97
CA VAL A 578 15.48 3.61 -34.90
C VAL A 578 15.90 3.38 -33.46
N VAL A 579 15.16 2.53 -32.75
CA VAL A 579 15.57 2.03 -31.43
C VAL A 579 16.76 1.07 -31.66
N PRO A 580 17.90 1.25 -30.98
CA PRO A 580 19.03 0.34 -31.11
C PRO A 580 18.61 -1.10 -30.77
N PRO A 581 19.15 -2.13 -31.45
CA PRO A 581 18.91 -3.51 -31.09
C PRO A 581 19.41 -3.76 -29.66
N PHE A 582 18.54 -4.37 -28.84
CA PHE A 582 18.77 -4.64 -27.43
C PHE A 582 19.55 -5.95 -27.26
N ASP A 583 20.66 -5.94 -26.53
CA ASP A 583 21.43 -7.14 -26.17
C ASP A 583 21.15 -7.57 -24.70
N PRO A 584 20.44 -8.69 -24.47
CA PRO A 584 20.12 -9.17 -23.12
C PRO A 584 21.35 -9.46 -22.26
N ALA A 585 22.48 -9.86 -22.86
CA ALA A 585 23.71 -10.15 -22.12
C ALA A 585 24.32 -8.85 -21.58
N ALA A 586 24.46 -7.83 -22.43
CA ALA A 586 24.95 -6.52 -22.02
C ALA A 586 24.06 -5.86 -20.93
N VAL A 587 22.74 -6.07 -21.01
CA VAL A 587 21.81 -5.56 -19.98
C VAL A 587 21.95 -6.34 -18.67
N PHE A 588 22.14 -7.65 -18.72
CA PHE A 588 22.39 -8.46 -17.54
C PHE A 588 23.70 -8.03 -16.84
N ASP A 589 24.77 -7.80 -17.60
CA ASP A 589 26.05 -7.32 -17.06
C ASP A 589 25.91 -5.92 -16.43
N SER A 590 25.13 -5.05 -17.05
CA SER A 590 24.80 -3.73 -16.49
C SER A 590 23.99 -3.85 -15.20
N ALA A 591 23.03 -4.79 -15.13
CA ALA A 591 22.26 -5.07 -13.93
C ALA A 591 23.16 -5.58 -12.78
N LEU A 592 24.11 -6.45 -13.09
CA LEU A 592 25.07 -6.97 -12.13
C LEU A 592 26.01 -5.88 -11.62
N LYS A 593 26.45 -4.97 -12.48
CA LYS A 593 27.24 -3.80 -12.10
C LYS A 593 26.47 -2.89 -11.13
N ALA A 594 25.20 -2.60 -11.42
CA ALA A 594 24.33 -1.82 -10.53
C ALA A 594 24.12 -2.53 -9.18
N TYR A 595 23.87 -3.85 -9.19
CA TYR A 595 23.70 -4.66 -7.98
C TYR A 595 24.95 -4.61 -7.08
N ARG A 596 26.15 -4.77 -7.67
CA ARG A 596 27.43 -4.70 -6.95
C ARG A 596 27.71 -3.31 -6.38
N ALA A 597 27.17 -2.25 -6.99
CA ALA A 597 27.23 -0.88 -6.50
C ALA A 597 26.16 -0.57 -5.44
N ALA A 598 25.36 -1.56 -5.00
CA ALA A 598 24.21 -1.41 -4.12
C ALA A 598 23.09 -0.50 -4.68
N ASP A 599 23.09 -0.22 -5.98
CA ASP A 599 21.97 0.42 -6.68
C ASP A 599 20.91 -0.65 -7.03
N HIS A 600 20.20 -1.07 -6.00
CA HIS A 600 19.20 -2.14 -6.09
C HIS A 600 17.99 -1.75 -6.95
N ALA A 601 17.67 -0.46 -7.04
CA ALA A 601 16.56 0.01 -7.86
C ALA A 601 16.88 -0.15 -9.36
N THR A 602 18.05 0.34 -9.78
CA THR A 602 18.50 0.17 -11.17
C THR A 602 18.71 -1.31 -11.50
N ALA A 603 19.30 -2.08 -10.59
CA ALA A 603 19.51 -3.51 -10.79
C ALA A 603 18.18 -4.26 -11.00
N ALA A 604 17.18 -4.03 -10.14
CA ALA A 604 15.88 -4.68 -10.26
C ALA A 604 15.18 -4.35 -11.59
N ARG A 605 15.23 -3.08 -12.02
CA ARG A 605 14.69 -2.63 -13.31
C ARG A 605 15.36 -3.34 -14.48
N LEU A 606 16.69 -3.40 -14.49
CA LEU A 606 17.45 -4.05 -15.57
C LEU A 606 17.22 -5.57 -15.59
N PHE A 607 17.14 -6.24 -14.43
CA PHE A 607 16.77 -7.66 -14.38
C PHE A 607 15.35 -7.90 -14.88
N GLY A 608 14.39 -7.03 -14.56
CA GLY A 608 13.04 -7.09 -15.11
C GLY A 608 13.01 -7.00 -16.64
N GLN A 609 13.86 -6.15 -17.23
CA GLN A 609 14.03 -6.09 -18.69
C GLN A 609 14.63 -7.37 -19.27
N VAL A 610 15.64 -7.97 -18.61
CA VAL A 610 16.20 -9.27 -19.03
C VAL A 610 15.12 -10.34 -19.06
N LEU A 611 14.28 -10.43 -18.02
CA LEU A 611 13.21 -11.41 -17.91
C LEU A 611 12.10 -11.25 -18.95
N ASP A 612 11.93 -10.05 -19.49
CA ASP A 612 10.96 -9.82 -20.56
C ASP A 612 11.39 -10.44 -21.89
N ILE A 613 12.70 -10.54 -22.13
CA ILE A 613 13.29 -11.05 -23.38
C ILE A 613 13.70 -12.52 -23.20
N ALA A 614 14.51 -12.79 -22.19
CA ALA A 614 14.99 -14.12 -21.82
C ALA A 614 14.20 -14.63 -20.61
N ARG A 615 13.02 -15.18 -20.88
CA ARG A 615 12.00 -15.55 -19.87
C ARG A 615 12.49 -16.49 -18.78
N PHE A 616 13.51 -17.30 -19.06
CA PHE A 616 14.05 -18.31 -18.16
C PHE A 616 15.52 -18.03 -17.85
N GLN A 617 15.77 -17.00 -17.04
CA GLN A 617 17.10 -16.65 -16.54
C GLN A 617 17.15 -16.84 -15.00
N PRO A 618 17.49 -18.04 -14.50
CA PRO A 618 17.50 -18.35 -13.06
C PRO A 618 18.31 -17.37 -12.22
N ALA A 619 19.45 -16.91 -12.74
CA ALA A 619 20.33 -15.98 -12.04
C ALA A 619 19.67 -14.61 -11.81
N ALA A 620 18.89 -14.11 -12.78
CA ALA A 620 18.14 -12.86 -12.64
C ALA A 620 17.09 -12.96 -11.52
N PHE A 621 16.35 -14.08 -11.47
CA PHE A 621 15.39 -14.33 -10.40
C PHE A 621 16.05 -14.46 -9.02
N ASN A 622 17.18 -15.18 -8.91
CA ASN A 622 17.90 -15.30 -7.65
C ASN A 622 18.39 -13.93 -7.13
N LEU A 623 18.91 -13.08 -8.03
CA LEU A 623 19.35 -11.73 -7.67
C LEU A 623 18.17 -10.82 -7.32
N LEU A 624 17.05 -10.90 -8.03
CA LEU A 624 15.80 -10.19 -7.67
C LEU A 624 15.27 -10.63 -6.30
N GLY A 625 15.33 -11.93 -5.98
CA GLY A 625 14.98 -12.46 -4.66
C GLY A 625 15.88 -11.90 -3.56
N THR A 626 17.19 -11.81 -3.85
CA THR A 626 18.17 -11.23 -2.92
C THR A 626 17.93 -9.72 -2.72
N ILE A 627 17.63 -8.97 -3.78
CA ILE A 627 17.24 -7.56 -3.70
C ILE A 627 15.96 -7.41 -2.85
N ALA A 628 14.97 -8.29 -3.04
CA ALA A 628 13.74 -8.27 -2.26
C ALA A 628 14.00 -8.51 -0.76
N LEU A 629 14.91 -9.42 -0.38
CA LEU A 629 15.32 -9.61 1.01
C LEU A 629 15.96 -8.34 1.62
N HIS A 630 16.80 -7.63 0.87
CA HIS A 630 17.39 -6.36 1.32
C HIS A 630 16.32 -5.27 1.51
N ALA A 631 15.25 -5.31 0.72
CA ALA A 631 14.11 -4.41 0.81
C ALA A 631 13.06 -4.82 1.86
N GLU A 632 13.33 -5.88 2.64
CA GLU A 632 12.41 -6.49 3.61
C GLU A 632 11.07 -6.96 2.99
N ARG A 633 11.11 -7.38 1.73
CA ARG A 633 9.97 -7.97 1.01
C ARG A 633 10.12 -9.49 0.97
N ASP A 634 9.95 -10.12 2.12
CA ASP A 634 10.26 -11.53 2.33
C ASP A 634 9.40 -12.47 1.47
N HIS A 635 8.09 -12.17 1.34
CA HIS A 635 7.20 -12.94 0.46
C HIS A 635 7.57 -12.79 -1.02
N ARG A 636 7.90 -11.57 -1.48
CA ARG A 636 8.43 -11.34 -2.83
C ARG A 636 9.71 -12.12 -3.11
N ALA A 637 10.61 -12.16 -2.13
CA ALA A 637 11.85 -12.91 -2.27
C ALA A 637 11.59 -14.39 -2.53
N VAL A 638 10.68 -15.01 -1.77
CA VAL A 638 10.28 -16.41 -1.96
C VAL A 638 9.67 -16.64 -3.34
N ILE A 639 8.85 -15.71 -3.85
CA ILE A 639 8.29 -15.81 -5.21
C ILE A 639 9.40 -15.87 -6.26
N PHE A 640 10.40 -14.98 -6.17
CA PHE A 640 11.51 -14.97 -7.12
C PHE A 640 12.45 -16.16 -6.96
N PHE A 641 12.78 -16.59 -5.75
CA PHE A 641 13.60 -17.79 -5.56
C PHE A 641 12.91 -19.05 -6.09
N ARG A 642 11.59 -19.17 -5.92
CA ARG A 642 10.79 -20.22 -6.54
C ARG A 642 10.83 -20.16 -8.06
N ALA A 643 10.75 -18.97 -8.65
CA ALA A 643 10.89 -18.80 -10.10
C ALA A 643 12.29 -19.17 -10.59
N ALA A 644 13.35 -18.85 -9.84
CA ALA A 644 14.72 -19.28 -10.13
C ALA A 644 14.84 -20.80 -10.15
N GLU A 645 14.26 -21.49 -9.16
CA GLU A 645 14.24 -22.95 -9.05
C GLU A 645 13.51 -23.61 -10.24
N GLN A 646 12.44 -22.98 -10.76
CA GLN A 646 11.67 -23.49 -11.89
C GLN A 646 12.34 -23.24 -13.24
N ALA A 647 13.18 -22.21 -13.36
CA ALA A 647 13.72 -21.73 -14.63
C ALA A 647 14.97 -22.48 -15.12
N GLY A 648 15.66 -23.28 -14.30
CA GLY A 648 16.91 -23.92 -14.72
C GLY A 648 17.57 -24.82 -13.67
N PRO A 649 18.81 -25.28 -13.92
CA PRO A 649 19.49 -26.25 -13.06
C PRO A 649 19.70 -25.67 -11.67
N GLN A 650 19.35 -26.46 -10.66
CA GLN A 650 19.44 -26.04 -9.28
C GLN A 650 20.91 -25.92 -8.85
N SER A 651 21.25 -24.79 -8.23
CA SER A 651 22.55 -24.61 -7.58
C SER A 651 22.37 -24.64 -6.06
N ALA A 652 23.43 -25.04 -5.35
CA ALA A 652 23.48 -24.97 -3.90
C ALA A 652 23.17 -23.55 -3.38
N GLU A 653 23.62 -22.52 -4.12
CA GLU A 653 23.35 -21.11 -3.81
C GLU A 653 21.86 -20.78 -3.90
N PHE A 654 21.18 -21.14 -4.99
CA PHE A 654 19.77 -20.78 -5.21
C PHE A 654 18.87 -21.43 -4.16
N LEU A 655 19.11 -22.71 -3.86
CA LEU A 655 18.35 -23.43 -2.83
C LEU A 655 18.61 -22.86 -1.43
N THR A 656 19.86 -22.46 -1.12
CA THR A 656 20.20 -21.83 0.16
C THR A 656 19.51 -20.46 0.30
N ASN A 657 19.53 -19.63 -0.74
CA ASN A 657 18.84 -18.34 -0.73
C ASN A 657 17.31 -18.50 -0.62
N HIS A 658 16.74 -19.49 -1.31
CA HIS A 658 15.32 -19.83 -1.17
C HIS A 658 15.00 -20.23 0.28
N ALA A 659 15.83 -21.08 0.91
CA ALA A 659 15.65 -21.49 2.30
C ALA A 659 15.76 -20.31 3.28
N ILE A 660 16.64 -19.34 3.02
CA ILE A 660 16.72 -18.09 3.82
C ILE A 660 15.40 -17.31 3.72
N GLY A 661 14.83 -17.17 2.52
CA GLY A 661 13.52 -16.53 2.32
C GLY A 661 12.39 -17.27 3.06
N LEU A 662 12.34 -18.59 2.93
CA LEU A 662 11.35 -19.46 3.59
C LEU A 662 11.43 -19.37 5.12
N ARG A 663 12.65 -19.38 5.68
CA ARG A 663 12.89 -19.18 7.12
C ARG A 663 12.33 -17.83 7.61
N ARG A 664 12.51 -16.76 6.83
CA ARG A 664 12.03 -15.41 7.19
C ARG A 664 10.51 -15.32 7.23
N ILE A 665 9.82 -16.03 6.34
CA ILE A 665 8.35 -16.16 6.37
C ILE A 665 7.85 -17.30 7.29
N ARG A 666 8.74 -17.92 8.07
CA ARG A 666 8.46 -19.03 9.02
C ARG A 666 7.98 -20.34 8.40
N ASP A 667 8.24 -20.57 7.12
CA ASP A 667 8.02 -21.87 6.47
C ASP A 667 9.25 -22.78 6.67
N MET A 668 9.46 -23.21 7.92
CA MET A 668 10.61 -24.04 8.30
C MET A 668 10.67 -25.39 7.57
N PRO A 669 9.55 -26.13 7.40
CA PRO A 669 9.59 -27.42 6.70
C PRO A 669 10.11 -27.32 5.26
N GLN A 670 9.65 -26.33 4.50
CA GLN A 670 10.15 -26.14 3.13
C GLN A 670 11.60 -25.65 3.12
N ALA A 671 11.99 -24.78 4.07
CA ALA A 671 13.37 -24.32 4.19
C ALA A 671 14.34 -25.48 4.46
N ILE A 672 14.02 -26.37 5.40
CA ILE A 672 14.81 -27.57 5.72
C ILE A 672 14.89 -28.48 4.50
N ALA A 673 13.76 -28.77 3.84
CA ALA A 673 13.73 -29.62 2.65
C ALA A 673 14.65 -29.11 1.51
N ARG A 674 14.81 -27.80 1.36
CA ARG A 674 15.75 -27.23 0.38
C ARG A 674 17.20 -27.43 0.80
N LEU A 675 17.51 -27.21 2.08
CA LEU A 675 18.87 -27.32 2.58
C LEU A 675 19.34 -28.78 2.67
N ASP A 676 18.45 -29.72 3.00
CA ASP A 676 18.76 -31.16 2.96
C ASP A 676 19.15 -31.60 1.54
N ARG A 677 18.48 -31.06 0.51
CA ARG A 677 18.88 -31.28 -0.89
C ARG A 677 20.26 -30.69 -1.19
N VAL A 678 20.58 -29.51 -0.65
CA VAL A 678 21.92 -28.92 -0.78
C VAL A 678 22.98 -29.81 -0.13
N VAL A 679 22.75 -30.26 1.10
CA VAL A 679 23.68 -31.14 1.82
C VAL A 679 23.87 -32.47 1.10
N ALA A 680 22.82 -33.03 0.49
CA ALA A 680 22.90 -34.26 -0.29
C ALA A 680 23.62 -34.10 -1.63
N MET A 681 23.49 -32.95 -2.31
CA MET A 681 24.13 -32.72 -3.63
C MET A 681 25.57 -32.22 -3.52
N ALA A 682 25.81 -31.25 -2.64
CA ALA A 682 27.06 -30.50 -2.49
C ALA A 682 27.02 -29.73 -1.17
N PRO A 683 27.47 -30.31 -0.04
CA PRO A 683 27.40 -29.67 1.26
C PRO A 683 28.26 -28.40 1.27
N THR A 684 27.66 -27.28 1.67
CA THR A 684 28.35 -25.99 1.81
C THR A 684 28.31 -25.51 3.26
N PRO A 685 29.31 -24.72 3.71
CA PRO A 685 29.28 -24.09 5.02
C PRO A 685 28.00 -23.25 5.24
N GLU A 686 27.55 -22.52 4.21
CA GLU A 686 26.38 -21.67 4.23
C GLU A 686 25.07 -22.45 4.41
N ALA A 687 24.95 -23.63 3.79
CA ALA A 687 23.78 -24.49 3.95
C ALA A 687 23.68 -25.03 5.39
N HIS A 688 24.78 -25.57 5.93
CA HIS A 688 24.83 -26.04 7.32
C HIS A 688 24.63 -24.90 8.32
N LEU A 689 25.18 -23.71 8.06
CA LEU A 689 24.91 -22.52 8.89
C LEU A 689 23.40 -22.18 8.89
N THR A 690 22.75 -22.27 7.74
CA THR A 690 21.31 -21.96 7.62
C THR A 690 20.47 -23.02 8.32
N LEU A 691 20.78 -24.32 8.15
CA LEU A 691 20.14 -25.43 8.90
C LEU A 691 20.31 -25.27 10.41
N ALA A 692 21.53 -24.97 10.85
CA ALA A 692 21.83 -24.76 12.26
C ALA A 692 20.98 -23.64 12.86
N ASN A 693 20.80 -22.54 12.12
CA ASN A 693 19.96 -21.44 12.52
C ASN A 693 18.45 -21.79 12.53
N ILE A 694 17.96 -22.58 11.57
CA ILE A 694 16.57 -23.07 11.57
C ILE A 694 16.32 -23.96 12.78
N HIS A 695 17.18 -24.96 13.02
CA HIS A 695 17.04 -25.84 14.19
C HIS A 695 17.16 -25.10 15.52
N ARG A 696 17.98 -24.04 15.57
CA ARG A 696 18.02 -23.14 16.73
C ARG A 696 16.68 -22.42 16.93
N ASP A 697 16.08 -21.89 15.86
CA ASP A 697 14.76 -21.25 15.91
C ASP A 697 13.66 -22.23 16.37
N GLU A 698 13.77 -23.51 16.01
CA GLU A 698 12.89 -24.60 16.45
C GLU A 698 13.24 -25.19 17.84
N CYS A 699 14.28 -24.65 18.50
CA CYS A 699 14.82 -25.15 19.77
C CYS A 699 15.36 -26.61 19.72
N ASN A 700 15.67 -27.12 18.55
CA ASN A 700 16.37 -28.40 18.32
C ASN A 700 17.89 -28.22 18.50
N PHE A 701 18.32 -27.98 19.74
CA PHE A 701 19.69 -27.53 20.03
C PHE A 701 20.79 -28.52 19.63
N ASP A 702 20.55 -29.83 19.74
CA ASP A 702 21.53 -30.86 19.35
C ASP A 702 21.78 -30.85 17.84
N LEU A 703 20.72 -30.81 17.03
CA LEU A 703 20.80 -30.70 15.57
C LEU A 703 21.42 -29.35 15.16
N SER A 704 21.11 -28.28 15.89
CA SER A 704 21.71 -26.98 15.66
C SER A 704 23.23 -27.02 15.86
N LEU A 705 23.70 -27.55 16.99
CA LEU A 705 25.12 -27.67 17.29
C LEU A 705 25.84 -28.59 16.31
N ALA A 706 25.23 -29.72 15.92
CA ALA A 706 25.77 -30.64 14.93
C ALA A 706 25.98 -29.95 13.58
N ASN A 707 25.00 -29.16 13.11
CA ASN A 707 25.12 -28.42 11.87
C ASN A 707 26.15 -27.28 11.94
N TYR A 708 26.25 -26.54 13.06
CA TYR A 708 27.35 -25.56 13.20
C TYR A 708 28.73 -26.22 13.15
N ARG A 709 28.89 -27.39 13.78
CA ARG A 709 30.13 -28.17 13.72
C ARG A 709 30.40 -28.67 12.29
N ALA A 710 29.39 -29.12 11.57
CA ALA A 710 29.52 -29.50 10.16
C ALA A 710 29.97 -28.32 9.28
N ALA A 711 29.40 -27.12 9.50
CA ALA A 711 29.84 -25.90 8.81
C ALA A 711 31.32 -25.58 9.10
N LEU A 712 31.77 -25.72 10.35
CA LEU A 712 33.17 -25.51 10.74
C LEU A 712 34.11 -26.61 10.23
N ALA A 713 33.63 -27.84 10.05
CA ALA A 713 34.42 -28.92 9.44
C ALA A 713 34.74 -28.62 7.97
N LEU A 714 33.80 -27.99 7.25
CA LEU A 714 34.00 -27.54 5.87
C LEU A 714 34.82 -26.24 5.79
N LYS A 715 34.63 -25.35 6.77
CA LYS A 715 35.31 -24.05 6.84
C LYS A 715 35.71 -23.70 8.28
N PRO A 716 36.91 -24.07 8.73
CA PRO A 716 37.35 -23.87 10.12
C PRO A 716 37.41 -22.40 10.57
N ASP A 717 37.65 -21.47 9.65
CA ASP A 717 37.72 -20.03 9.92
C ASP A 717 36.36 -19.31 9.80
N PHE A 718 35.25 -20.06 9.81
CA PHE A 718 33.93 -19.49 9.55
C PHE A 718 33.36 -18.73 10.75
N ALA A 719 33.70 -17.44 10.84
CA ALA A 719 33.28 -16.54 11.93
C ALA A 719 31.76 -16.57 12.19
N LYS A 720 30.93 -16.68 11.14
CA LYS A 720 29.46 -16.77 11.26
C LYS A 720 29.01 -18.02 12.02
N ALA A 721 29.67 -19.16 11.83
CA ALA A 721 29.33 -20.39 12.54
C ALA A 721 29.77 -20.31 14.02
N HIS A 722 30.95 -19.75 14.32
CA HIS A 722 31.35 -19.49 15.71
C HIS A 722 30.40 -18.54 16.44
N ARG A 723 29.99 -17.45 15.78
CA ARG A 723 28.95 -16.54 16.29
C ARG A 723 27.63 -17.27 16.54
N GLY A 724 27.22 -18.14 15.62
CA GLY A 724 26.03 -18.98 15.75
C GLY A 724 26.09 -19.93 16.95
N ILE A 725 27.24 -20.58 17.18
CA ILE A 725 27.49 -21.40 18.37
C ILE A 725 27.41 -20.56 19.64
N GLY A 726 28.02 -19.37 19.66
CA GLY A 726 27.94 -18.48 20.84
C GLY A 726 26.50 -18.14 21.20
N ASN A 727 25.71 -17.80 20.19
CA ASN A 727 24.27 -17.55 20.35
C ASN A 727 23.51 -18.80 20.82
N LEU A 728 23.81 -19.98 20.28
CA LEU A 728 23.21 -21.25 20.72
C LEU A 728 23.57 -21.58 22.17
N MET A 729 24.84 -21.44 22.58
CA MET A 729 25.28 -21.70 23.95
C MET A 729 24.60 -20.76 24.96
N ARG A 730 24.38 -19.49 24.57
CA ARG A 730 23.61 -18.55 25.38
C ARG A 730 22.15 -19.01 25.53
N ASP A 731 21.53 -19.47 24.45
CA ASP A 731 20.15 -19.98 24.49
C ASP A 731 20.05 -21.26 25.34
N MET A 732 21.12 -22.05 25.42
CA MET A 732 21.24 -23.24 26.28
C MET A 732 21.74 -22.95 27.71
N HIS A 733 21.78 -21.68 28.16
CA HIS A 733 22.22 -21.31 29.51
C HIS A 733 23.69 -21.66 29.86
N ARG A 734 24.57 -21.68 28.85
CA ARG A 734 26.01 -21.99 28.99
C ARG A 734 26.88 -20.75 28.69
N PRO A 735 26.93 -19.76 29.60
CA PRO A 735 27.57 -18.46 29.35
C PRO A 735 29.06 -18.57 29.02
N GLU A 736 29.82 -19.42 29.72
CA GLU A 736 31.26 -19.55 29.50
C GLU A 736 31.60 -20.08 28.09
N GLU A 737 30.82 -21.07 27.62
CA GLU A 737 30.98 -21.59 26.27
C GLU A 737 30.52 -20.61 25.20
N ALA A 738 29.49 -19.81 25.51
CA ALA A 738 29.08 -18.71 24.65
C ALA A 738 30.22 -17.69 24.49
N LEU A 739 30.83 -17.25 25.60
CA LEU A 739 31.97 -16.33 25.60
C LEU A 739 33.15 -16.89 24.80
N ALA A 740 33.51 -18.16 25.01
CA ALA A 740 34.58 -18.81 24.25
C ALA A 740 34.30 -18.86 22.73
N ALA A 741 33.06 -19.16 22.34
CA ALA A 741 32.66 -19.17 20.93
C ALA A 741 32.66 -17.77 20.30
N PHE A 742 32.18 -16.74 21.03
CA PHE A 742 32.25 -15.35 20.55
C PHE A 742 33.68 -14.82 20.47
N ALA A 743 34.57 -15.19 21.40
CA ALA A 743 35.99 -14.86 21.33
C ALA A 743 36.63 -15.44 20.05
N ARG A 744 36.36 -16.72 19.75
CA ARG A 744 36.79 -17.34 18.48
C ARG A 744 36.25 -16.62 17.26
N ALA A 745 34.97 -16.22 17.26
CA ALA A 745 34.41 -15.44 16.16
C ALA A 745 35.14 -14.08 16.00
N ARG A 746 35.45 -13.40 17.11
CA ARG A 746 36.08 -12.07 17.10
C ARG A 746 37.53 -12.07 16.66
N GLU A 747 38.27 -13.15 16.91
CA GLU A 747 39.61 -13.32 16.34
C GLU A 747 39.60 -13.27 14.79
N ARG A 748 38.46 -13.56 14.14
CA ARG A 748 38.31 -13.60 12.67
C ARG A 748 37.57 -12.39 12.12
N ALA A 749 36.71 -11.77 12.92
CA ALA A 749 35.95 -10.56 12.58
C ALA A 749 35.96 -9.56 13.75
N PRO A 750 37.11 -8.95 14.08
CA PRO A 750 37.26 -8.15 15.30
C PRO A 750 36.42 -6.88 15.30
N GLU A 751 36.14 -6.33 14.12
CA GLU A 751 35.41 -5.07 13.91
C GLU A 751 33.92 -5.28 13.55
N ASP A 752 33.39 -6.51 13.57
CA ASP A 752 31.97 -6.75 13.29
C ASP A 752 31.10 -6.27 14.47
N PRO A 753 30.31 -5.18 14.32
CA PRO A 753 29.58 -4.59 15.43
C PRO A 753 28.45 -5.48 15.95
N ASP A 754 27.83 -6.29 15.08
CA ASP A 754 26.78 -7.22 15.49
C ASP A 754 27.37 -8.36 16.34
N LEU A 755 28.59 -8.78 16.01
CA LEU A 755 29.32 -9.77 16.80
C LEU A 755 29.80 -9.21 18.15
N ILE A 756 30.30 -7.97 18.17
CA ILE A 756 30.69 -7.29 19.43
C ILE A 756 29.47 -7.16 20.34
N LEU A 757 28.30 -6.80 19.79
CA LEU A 757 27.06 -6.68 20.54
C LEU A 757 26.55 -8.04 21.07
N ASP A 758 26.60 -9.10 20.27
CA ASP A 758 26.25 -10.45 20.75
C ASP A 758 27.17 -10.92 21.89
N HIS A 759 28.47 -10.62 21.78
CA HIS A 759 29.45 -10.89 22.83
C HIS A 759 29.18 -10.04 24.09
N ALA A 760 28.85 -8.76 23.94
CA ALA A 760 28.45 -7.88 25.04
C ALA A 760 27.27 -8.46 25.80
N HIS A 761 26.22 -8.91 25.10
CA HIS A 761 25.08 -9.58 25.72
C HIS A 761 25.48 -10.85 26.48
N ALA A 762 26.42 -11.64 25.96
CA ALA A 762 26.91 -12.83 26.64
C ALA A 762 27.69 -12.49 27.92
N LYS A 763 28.51 -11.43 27.91
CA LYS A 763 29.22 -10.91 29.10
C LYS A 763 28.24 -10.43 30.16
N LEU A 764 27.27 -9.60 29.76
CA LEU A 764 26.22 -9.12 30.64
C LEU A 764 25.43 -10.28 31.25
N PHE A 765 25.10 -11.29 30.45
CA PHE A 765 24.37 -12.49 30.91
C PHE A 765 25.21 -13.34 31.88
N ALA A 766 26.53 -13.38 31.70
CA ALA A 766 27.50 -14.03 32.60
C ALA A 766 27.78 -13.23 33.89
N GLY A 767 27.32 -11.97 33.98
CA GLY A 767 27.55 -11.09 35.12
C GLY A 767 28.76 -10.16 35.00
N ASP A 768 29.52 -10.21 33.90
CA ASP A 768 30.54 -9.21 33.57
C ASP A 768 29.87 -7.92 33.06
N LEU A 769 29.40 -7.10 34.00
CA LEU A 769 28.72 -5.85 33.67
C LEU A 769 29.68 -4.81 33.08
N VAL A 770 30.91 -4.73 33.58
CA VAL A 770 31.89 -3.72 33.13
C VAL A 770 32.30 -3.98 31.67
N GLY A 771 32.77 -5.20 31.38
CA GLY A 771 33.15 -5.58 30.02
C GLY A 771 31.94 -5.67 29.09
N GLY A 772 30.79 -6.08 29.61
CA GLY A 772 29.52 -6.14 28.89
C GLY A 772 29.03 -4.77 28.41
N PHE A 773 28.88 -3.79 29.31
CA PHE A 773 28.40 -2.45 28.94
C PHE A 773 29.40 -1.68 28.07
N ARG A 774 30.71 -1.90 28.27
CA ARG A 774 31.74 -1.32 27.38
C ARG A 774 31.57 -1.82 25.95
N ASP A 775 31.42 -3.13 25.75
CA ASP A 775 31.25 -3.71 24.42
C ASP A 775 29.84 -3.43 23.86
N TYR A 776 28.83 -3.20 24.72
CA TYR A 776 27.46 -2.84 24.35
C TYR A 776 27.35 -1.51 23.58
N GLU A 777 28.38 -0.66 23.65
CA GLU A 777 28.51 0.55 22.82
C GLU A 777 28.59 0.24 21.32
N ALA A 778 28.94 -0.99 20.92
CA ALA A 778 28.89 -1.41 19.52
C ALA A 778 27.48 -1.31 18.91
N ARG A 779 26.41 -1.22 19.74
CA ARG A 779 25.03 -1.04 19.27
C ARG A 779 24.85 0.14 18.32
N TRP A 780 25.65 1.20 18.46
CA TRP A 780 25.57 2.39 17.58
C TRP A 780 26.00 2.13 16.14
N HIS A 781 26.73 1.05 15.92
CA HIS A 781 27.19 0.61 14.61
C HIS A 781 26.46 -0.66 14.14
N SER A 782 25.55 -1.19 14.96
CA SER A 782 24.74 -2.36 14.60
C SER A 782 23.56 -1.96 13.72
N ARG A 783 23.00 -2.94 13.00
CA ARG A 783 21.82 -2.70 12.15
C ARG A 783 20.55 -2.36 12.94
N GLU A 784 20.53 -2.70 14.22
CA GLU A 784 19.32 -2.63 15.06
C GLU A 784 19.11 -1.27 15.73
N THR A 785 20.15 -0.42 15.81
CA THR A 785 20.06 0.88 16.48
C THR A 785 20.40 2.01 15.51
N ARG A 786 19.52 3.00 15.41
CA ARG A 786 19.83 4.24 14.68
C ARG A 786 20.46 5.25 15.65
N PRO A 787 21.70 5.70 15.42
CA PRO A 787 22.31 6.72 16.27
C PRO A 787 21.58 8.05 16.14
N ARG A 788 21.52 8.80 17.24
CA ARG A 788 21.13 10.22 17.22
C ARG A 788 22.39 11.06 17.04
N HIS A 789 22.32 12.07 16.19
CA HIS A 789 23.43 12.98 15.94
C HIS A 789 23.25 14.26 16.75
N PHE A 790 24.25 14.60 17.54
CA PHE A 790 24.36 15.84 18.30
C PHE A 790 25.70 16.49 17.97
N SER A 791 25.74 17.82 17.91
CA SER A 791 26.99 18.58 17.75
C SER A 791 27.83 18.59 19.03
N GLU A 792 27.16 18.47 20.17
CA GLU A 792 27.74 18.49 21.50
C GLU A 792 28.49 17.17 21.79
N PRO A 793 29.63 17.24 22.49
CA PRO A 793 30.43 16.07 22.80
C PRO A 793 29.70 15.09 23.72
N ARG A 794 30.10 13.82 23.61
CA ARG A 794 29.61 12.75 24.47
C ARG A 794 30.26 12.86 25.86
N TRP A 795 29.44 12.78 26.90
CA TRP A 795 29.88 12.67 28.29
C TRP A 795 30.19 11.20 28.62
N HIS A 796 31.28 10.96 29.34
CA HIS A 796 31.79 9.62 29.64
C HIS A 796 31.83 9.30 31.14
N GLY A 797 31.23 10.14 31.99
CA GLY A 797 31.17 9.95 33.44
C GLY A 797 32.13 10.84 34.24
N GLU A 798 32.90 11.70 33.56
CA GLU A 798 33.82 12.65 34.17
C GLU A 798 33.12 13.75 34.99
N GLU A 799 33.81 14.33 35.97
CA GLU A 799 33.33 15.50 36.71
C GLU A 799 33.29 16.73 35.79
N ALA A 800 32.10 17.32 35.65
CA ALA A 800 31.85 18.48 34.80
C ALA A 800 30.97 19.52 35.51
N PRO A 801 31.41 20.05 36.66
CA PRO A 801 30.66 21.07 37.39
C PRO A 801 30.44 22.31 36.51
N GLY A 802 29.20 22.77 36.40
CA GLY A 802 28.80 23.91 35.56
C GLY A 802 28.34 23.57 34.15
N LYS A 803 28.47 22.32 33.70
CA LYS A 803 27.93 21.86 32.40
C LYS A 803 26.49 21.40 32.53
N VAL A 804 25.72 21.59 31.45
CA VAL A 804 24.38 21.01 31.28
C VAL A 804 24.49 19.71 30.50
N LEU A 805 24.10 18.59 31.12
CA LEU A 805 24.07 17.26 30.52
C LEU A 805 22.68 16.94 29.98
N LEU A 806 22.59 16.59 28.69
CA LEU A 806 21.42 15.94 28.11
C LEU A 806 21.57 14.41 28.26
N ILE A 807 20.71 13.80 29.07
CA ILE A 807 20.51 12.35 29.09
C ILE A 807 19.33 12.04 28.19
N HIS A 808 19.58 11.40 27.05
CA HIS A 808 18.51 11.11 26.11
C HIS A 808 18.07 9.66 26.15
N GLY A 809 16.75 9.46 26.26
CA GLY A 809 16.12 8.15 26.24
C GLY A 809 16.42 7.41 24.94
N GLU A 810 16.67 6.11 25.07
CA GLU A 810 16.82 5.18 23.95
C GLU A 810 15.96 3.92 24.21
N GLN A 811 15.76 3.12 23.16
CA GLN A 811 15.08 1.81 23.23
C GLN A 811 13.65 1.84 23.81
N GLY A 812 13.26 0.83 24.59
CA GLY A 812 11.88 0.62 25.05
C GLY A 812 11.52 1.40 26.32
N PHE A 813 10.23 1.43 26.66
CA PHE A 813 9.76 2.09 27.89
C PHE A 813 10.35 1.45 29.16
N GLY A 814 10.52 0.12 29.17
CA GLY A 814 11.11 -0.61 30.29
C GLY A 814 12.58 -0.22 30.54
N ASP A 815 13.34 0.01 29.48
CA ASP A 815 14.74 0.45 29.58
C ASP A 815 14.83 1.84 30.20
N ASN A 816 13.93 2.74 29.79
CA ASN A 816 13.86 4.08 30.37
C ASN A 816 13.57 4.03 31.88
N ILE A 817 12.59 3.21 32.29
CA ILE A 817 12.24 3.05 33.71
C ILE A 817 13.39 2.40 34.50
N GLN A 818 14.05 1.39 33.94
CA GLN A 818 15.13 0.69 34.63
C GLN A 818 16.38 1.57 34.79
N PHE A 819 16.84 2.23 33.73
CA PHE A 819 18.13 2.93 33.71
C PHE A 819 18.05 4.37 34.21
N VAL A 820 16.86 4.95 34.41
CA VAL A 820 16.74 6.28 35.04
C VAL A 820 17.33 6.33 36.45
N ARG A 821 17.56 5.18 37.10
CA ARG A 821 18.25 5.09 38.41
C ARG A 821 19.64 5.71 38.43
N PHE A 822 20.29 5.79 37.28
CA PHE A 822 21.64 6.35 37.13
C PHE A 822 21.63 7.88 36.99
N VAL A 823 20.46 8.49 36.79
CA VAL A 823 20.32 9.95 36.61
C VAL A 823 20.79 10.71 37.84
N ASP A 824 20.53 10.17 39.04
CA ASP A 824 20.91 10.82 40.28
C ASP A 824 22.44 10.86 40.46
N GLU A 825 23.13 9.77 40.11
CA GLU A 825 24.59 9.76 40.09
C GLU A 825 25.15 10.73 39.03
N ALA A 826 24.55 10.79 37.85
CA ALA A 826 24.95 11.75 36.82
C ALA A 826 24.76 13.20 37.30
N ALA A 827 23.64 13.49 37.97
CA ALA A 827 23.34 14.82 38.49
C ALA A 827 24.34 15.30 39.55
N ARG A 828 25.02 14.39 40.27
CA ARG A 828 26.08 14.75 41.22
C ARG A 828 27.35 15.28 40.54
N ARG A 829 27.65 14.79 39.33
CA ARG A 829 28.88 15.10 38.58
C ARG A 829 28.77 16.28 37.62
N VAL A 830 27.57 16.81 37.38
CA VAL A 830 27.32 17.91 36.44
C VAL A 830 26.58 19.08 37.08
N GLY A 831 26.52 20.22 36.40
CA GLY A 831 25.82 21.41 36.90
C GLY A 831 24.29 21.29 36.80
N ARG A 832 23.77 20.73 35.70
CA ARG A 832 22.32 20.54 35.49
C ARG A 832 22.08 19.35 34.57
N VAL A 833 21.01 18.58 34.83
CA VAL A 833 20.58 17.48 33.96
C VAL A 833 19.26 17.82 33.26
N VAL A 834 19.23 17.55 31.96
CA VAL A 834 18.02 17.48 31.14
C VAL A 834 17.81 16.01 30.76
N LEU A 835 16.70 15.41 31.20
CA LEU A 835 16.31 14.05 30.89
C LEU A 835 15.23 14.07 29.79
N GLU A 836 15.55 13.57 28.61
CA GLU A 836 14.63 13.44 27.49
C GLU A 836 14.03 12.03 27.45
N VAL A 837 12.70 11.92 27.41
CA VAL A 837 11.98 10.63 27.36
C VAL A 837 10.82 10.66 26.37
N ARG A 838 10.34 9.49 25.95
CA ARG A 838 9.16 9.38 25.07
C ARG A 838 7.90 9.90 25.77
N GLY A 839 7.00 10.53 25.00
CA GLY A 839 5.76 11.15 25.48
C GLY A 839 5.02 10.40 26.60
N PRO A 840 4.68 9.10 26.44
CA PRO A 840 3.95 8.35 27.46
C PRO A 840 4.63 8.22 28.83
N LEU A 841 5.94 8.50 28.93
CA LEU A 841 6.71 8.47 30.19
C LEU A 841 6.91 9.86 30.82
N VAL A 842 6.62 10.95 30.10
CA VAL A 842 7.00 12.31 30.53
C VAL A 842 6.43 12.65 31.91
N ASP A 843 5.14 12.40 32.13
CA ASP A 843 4.48 12.78 33.39
C ASP A 843 4.88 11.88 34.56
N LEU A 844 5.22 10.62 34.29
CA LEU A 844 5.84 9.74 35.29
C LEU A 844 7.25 10.25 35.66
N MET A 845 8.07 10.60 34.66
CA MET A 845 9.47 10.99 34.87
C MET A 845 9.59 12.36 35.54
N LYS A 846 8.65 13.28 35.34
CA LYS A 846 8.57 14.54 36.13
C LYS A 846 8.40 14.32 37.63
N ARG A 847 7.94 13.13 38.04
CA ARG A 847 7.74 12.73 39.43
C ARG A 847 8.90 11.92 40.00
N LEU A 848 9.96 11.73 39.21
CA LEU A 848 11.17 11.06 39.66
C LEU A 848 11.77 11.82 40.86
N GLU A 849 11.99 11.11 41.95
CA GLU A 849 12.67 11.65 43.12
C GLU A 849 14.18 11.55 42.91
N THR A 850 14.86 12.70 42.96
CA THR A 850 16.30 12.85 42.75
C THR A 850 16.86 13.80 43.82
N ASP A 851 18.12 13.62 44.19
CA ASP A 851 18.81 14.49 45.16
C ASP A 851 19.00 15.91 44.62
N ARG A 852 19.10 16.03 43.28
CA ARG A 852 19.25 17.30 42.55
C ARG A 852 18.17 17.44 41.49
N PRO A 853 17.64 18.66 41.24
CA PRO A 853 16.55 18.86 40.29
C PRO A 853 16.95 18.48 38.86
N VAL A 854 16.10 17.68 38.22
CA VAL A 854 16.24 17.24 36.82
C VAL A 854 15.13 17.86 35.97
N THR A 855 15.47 18.45 34.83
CA THR A 855 14.48 18.93 33.86
C THR A 855 14.06 17.78 32.95
N VAL A 856 12.77 17.44 32.91
CA VAL A 856 12.26 16.36 32.05
C VAL A 856 11.60 16.96 30.80
N VAL A 857 11.97 16.46 29.62
CA VAL A 857 11.44 16.90 28.33
C VAL A 857 10.96 15.71 27.49
N GLU A 858 10.00 15.97 26.62
CA GLU A 858 9.54 14.99 25.64
C GLU A 858 10.53 14.85 24.48
N GLN A 859 10.73 13.62 24.01
CA GLN A 859 11.59 13.34 22.87
C GLN A 859 11.10 14.07 21.61
N GLY A 860 11.98 14.87 21.00
CA GLY A 860 11.66 15.72 19.85
C GLY A 860 11.14 17.11 20.20
N ALA A 861 10.85 17.40 21.48
CA ALA A 861 10.67 18.76 21.95
C ALA A 861 12.02 19.48 22.08
N ALA A 862 11.99 20.81 22.16
CA ALA A 862 13.20 21.60 22.36
C ALA A 862 13.79 21.32 23.77
N ALA A 863 14.89 20.56 23.83
CA ALA A 863 15.62 20.27 25.08
C ALA A 863 16.32 21.49 25.70
N GLY A 864 16.31 22.64 24.99
CA GLY A 864 17.10 23.81 25.32
C GLY A 864 18.59 23.63 25.04
N ARG A 865 19.41 24.57 25.48
CA ARG A 865 20.87 24.49 25.35
C ARG A 865 21.45 23.51 26.38
N PHE A 866 22.25 22.56 25.90
CA PHE A 866 23.08 21.67 26.70
C PHE A 866 24.53 21.71 26.19
N ASP A 867 25.49 21.26 27.01
CA ASP A 867 26.91 21.33 26.69
C ASP A 867 27.52 19.96 26.36
N VAL A 868 26.97 18.90 26.95
CA VAL A 868 27.40 17.51 26.78
C VAL A 868 26.18 16.60 26.76
N GLN A 869 26.29 15.42 26.14
CA GLN A 869 25.17 14.48 26.04
C GLN A 869 25.58 13.03 26.31
N ILE A 870 24.64 12.20 26.77
CA ILE A 870 24.82 10.77 26.87
C ILE A 870 23.51 10.00 26.61
N PRO A 871 23.53 8.88 25.87
CA PRO A 871 22.40 7.96 25.80
C PRO A 871 22.19 7.24 27.14
N LEU A 872 20.93 7.12 27.58
CA LEU A 872 20.58 6.60 28.90
C LEU A 872 21.20 5.22 29.23
N LEU A 873 21.28 4.28 28.28
CA LEU A 873 21.81 2.93 28.53
C LEU A 873 23.35 2.89 28.50
N SER A 874 24.00 4.03 28.31
CA SER A 874 25.47 4.16 28.40
C SER A 874 25.95 4.58 29.78
N LEU A 875 25.03 5.05 30.65
CA LEU A 875 25.37 5.44 32.02
C LEU A 875 26.06 4.31 32.81
N PRO A 876 25.64 3.03 32.71
CA PRO A 876 26.34 1.96 33.41
C PRO A 876 27.81 1.81 32.97
N ALA A 877 28.11 2.03 31.69
CA ALA A 877 29.49 2.02 31.19
C ALA A 877 30.28 3.22 31.74
N ALA A 878 29.67 4.42 31.75
CA ALA A 878 30.27 5.65 32.28
C ALA A 878 30.63 5.55 33.78
N PHE A 879 29.86 4.78 34.55
CA PHE A 879 30.11 4.58 35.97
C PHE A 879 30.87 3.29 36.31
N GLY A 880 31.24 2.48 35.32
CA GLY A 880 31.92 1.21 35.54
C GLY A 880 31.10 0.25 36.43
N THR A 881 29.78 0.21 36.22
CA THR A 881 28.85 -0.51 37.08
C THR A 881 29.18 -2.01 37.16
N THR A 882 29.30 -2.52 38.38
CA THR A 882 29.40 -3.94 38.74
C THR A 882 28.09 -4.41 39.36
N LEU A 883 27.94 -5.72 39.62
CA LEU A 883 26.73 -6.25 40.29
C LEU A 883 26.52 -5.64 41.69
N ASP A 884 27.59 -5.29 42.39
CA ASP A 884 27.53 -4.74 43.74
C ASP A 884 27.30 -3.22 43.76
N THR A 885 27.51 -2.54 42.62
CA THR A 885 27.39 -1.08 42.51
C THR A 885 26.16 -0.64 41.71
N ILE A 886 25.21 -1.53 41.46
CA ILE A 886 23.94 -1.17 40.81
C ILE A 886 23.17 -0.21 41.74
N PRO A 887 22.80 1.00 41.29
CA PRO A 887 22.00 1.92 42.10
C PRO A 887 20.64 1.30 42.48
N PRO A 888 20.07 1.69 43.64
CA PRO A 888 18.74 1.22 44.04
C PRO A 888 17.67 1.61 43.01
N PRO A 889 16.51 0.93 42.99
CA PRO A 889 15.43 1.29 42.09
C PRO A 889 14.98 2.75 42.26
N SER A 890 14.65 3.39 41.15
CA SER A 890 14.15 4.78 41.11
C SER A 890 12.84 4.93 41.88
N ARG A 891 12.70 6.04 42.60
CA ARG A 891 11.48 6.39 43.33
C ARG A 891 10.66 7.41 42.56
N PHE A 892 9.33 7.27 42.62
CA PHE A 892 8.39 8.17 41.96
C PHE A 892 7.37 8.71 42.95
N ARG A 893 7.17 10.03 42.96
CA ARG A 893 6.16 10.68 43.80
C ARG A 893 4.76 10.47 43.24
N LEU A 894 4.04 9.52 43.83
CA LEU A 894 2.64 9.25 43.51
C LEU A 894 1.69 10.13 44.33
N ASP A 895 0.48 10.28 43.81
CA ASP A 895 -0.61 11.03 44.44
C ASP A 895 -1.41 10.08 45.33
N PRO A 896 -1.41 10.27 46.66
CA PRO A 896 -2.09 9.35 47.58
C PRO A 896 -3.59 9.24 47.35
N GLU A 897 -4.27 10.31 46.90
CA GLU A 897 -5.72 10.28 46.67
C GLU A 897 -6.06 9.44 45.43
N ARG A 898 -5.23 9.54 44.38
CA ARG A 898 -5.40 8.73 43.17
C ARG A 898 -5.11 7.26 43.44
N VAL A 899 -4.07 6.95 44.22
CA VAL A 899 -3.82 5.56 44.67
C VAL A 899 -5.00 5.03 45.48
N ARG A 900 -5.57 5.85 46.38
CA ARG A 900 -6.76 5.46 47.16
C ARG A 900 -7.97 5.16 46.27
N GLY A 901 -8.25 6.02 45.28
CA GLY A 901 -9.35 5.80 44.34
C GLY A 901 -9.19 4.51 43.53
N TRP A 902 -7.96 4.16 43.12
CA TRP A 902 -7.69 2.85 42.51
C TRP A 902 -7.87 1.70 43.48
N ARG A 903 -7.43 1.84 44.73
CA ARG A 903 -7.61 0.81 45.77
C ARG A 903 -9.09 0.54 46.04
N GLU A 904 -9.91 1.58 46.11
CA GLU A 904 -11.37 1.45 46.23
C GLU A 904 -11.98 0.73 45.03
N ARG A 905 -11.52 1.03 43.82
CA ARG A 905 -11.98 0.38 42.58
C ARG A 905 -11.59 -1.11 42.51
N PHE A 906 -10.50 -1.49 43.16
CA PHE A 906 -10.03 -2.88 43.23
C PHE A 906 -10.48 -3.60 44.51
N ALA A 907 -11.21 -2.93 45.41
CA ALA A 907 -11.48 -3.40 46.77
C ALA A 907 -12.20 -4.74 46.83
N THR A 908 -11.58 -5.71 47.51
CA THR A 908 -12.09 -7.07 47.73
C THR A 908 -11.74 -7.50 49.15
N ASP A 909 -12.41 -8.53 49.69
CA ASP A 909 -12.14 -9.04 51.06
C ASP A 909 -10.82 -9.84 51.17
N GLY A 910 -10.05 -9.90 50.08
CA GLY A 910 -8.83 -10.69 49.95
C GLY A 910 -7.73 -9.96 49.18
N ALA A 911 -6.78 -10.66 48.59
CA ALA A 911 -5.63 -10.02 47.94
C ALA A 911 -5.94 -9.51 46.52
N THR A 912 -5.29 -8.42 46.12
CA THR A 912 -5.36 -7.85 44.78
C THR A 912 -4.10 -8.16 43.97
N VAL A 913 -4.28 -8.82 42.82
CA VAL A 913 -3.18 -9.30 41.95
C VAL A 913 -3.26 -8.61 40.59
N GLY A 914 -2.28 -7.77 40.28
CA GLY A 914 -2.13 -7.18 38.94
C GLY A 914 -1.59 -8.20 37.94
N LEU A 915 -2.10 -8.21 36.71
CA LEU A 915 -1.68 -9.15 35.67
C LEU A 915 -1.32 -8.44 34.36
N VAL A 916 -0.13 -8.72 33.84
CA VAL A 916 0.31 -8.40 32.47
C VAL A 916 0.96 -9.63 31.85
N TRP A 917 0.39 -10.15 30.78
CA TRP A 917 0.89 -11.39 30.17
C TRP A 917 1.56 -11.17 28.82
N GLN A 918 1.24 -10.08 28.12
CA GLN A 918 1.71 -9.88 26.75
C GLN A 918 2.38 -8.52 26.57
N GLY A 919 3.53 -8.51 25.91
CA GLY A 919 4.16 -7.27 25.44
C GLY A 919 3.62 -6.83 24.07
N ASN A 920 4.39 -6.03 23.33
CA ASN A 920 4.01 -5.66 21.96
C ASN A 920 4.30 -6.83 21.01
N PRO A 921 3.30 -7.52 20.43
CA PRO A 921 3.51 -8.69 19.57
C PRO A 921 4.25 -8.36 18.27
N ARG A 922 4.28 -7.09 17.87
CA ARG A 922 5.02 -6.62 16.68
C ARG A 922 6.51 -6.45 16.95
N ALA A 923 6.93 -6.38 18.22
CA ALA A 923 8.34 -6.27 18.57
C ALA A 923 9.01 -7.65 18.48
N ARG A 924 10.14 -7.75 17.79
CA ARG A 924 10.94 -8.99 17.70
C ARG A 924 11.27 -9.57 19.08
N ALA A 925 11.48 -8.70 20.07
CA ALA A 925 11.74 -9.07 21.46
C ALA A 925 10.57 -9.81 22.14
N ASP A 926 9.34 -9.71 21.62
CA ASP A 926 8.15 -10.39 22.16
C ASP A 926 8.06 -11.87 21.85
N ALA A 927 8.74 -12.31 20.78
CA ALA A 927 8.73 -13.70 20.36
C ALA A 927 9.15 -14.64 21.51
N GLY A 928 8.21 -15.49 21.91
CA GLY A 928 8.37 -16.47 22.99
C GLY A 928 8.40 -15.90 24.40
N ARG A 929 8.22 -14.58 24.64
CA ARG A 929 8.22 -13.98 25.99
C ARG A 929 6.83 -13.85 26.64
N SER A 930 5.78 -13.93 25.83
CA SER A 930 4.40 -13.74 26.25
C SER A 930 3.73 -15.11 26.44
N PRO A 931 3.35 -15.52 27.66
CA PRO A 931 2.56 -16.74 27.86
C PRO A 931 1.19 -16.64 27.17
N PRO A 932 0.68 -17.73 26.56
CA PRO A 932 -0.72 -17.79 26.16
C PRO A 932 -1.63 -17.55 27.37
N PHE A 933 -2.66 -16.72 27.22
CA PHE A 933 -3.54 -16.37 28.34
C PHE A 933 -4.21 -17.59 28.99
N SER A 934 -4.52 -18.62 28.18
CA SER A 934 -5.11 -19.88 28.67
C SER A 934 -4.24 -20.60 29.71
N VAL A 935 -2.91 -20.49 29.61
CA VAL A 935 -1.97 -21.13 30.53
C VAL A 935 -2.04 -20.50 31.93
N LEU A 936 -2.56 -19.27 32.04
CA LEU A 936 -2.72 -18.57 33.32
C LEU A 936 -3.98 -19.00 34.08
N ALA A 937 -4.83 -19.86 33.49
CA ALA A 937 -6.05 -20.36 34.11
C ALA A 937 -5.89 -20.86 35.57
N PRO A 938 -4.81 -21.57 35.94
CA PRO A 938 -4.62 -22.02 37.32
C PRO A 938 -4.55 -20.87 38.33
N LEU A 939 -4.05 -19.69 37.96
CA LEU A 939 -3.95 -18.53 38.86
C LEU A 939 -5.33 -18.09 39.33
N PHE A 940 -6.31 -18.10 38.43
CA PHE A 940 -7.67 -17.62 38.71
C PHE A 940 -8.47 -18.56 39.62
N SER A 941 -7.91 -19.71 40.03
CA SER A 941 -8.51 -20.62 41.01
C SER A 941 -8.20 -20.27 42.47
N LEU A 942 -7.33 -19.28 42.73
CA LEU A 942 -6.97 -18.90 44.09
C LEU A 942 -8.20 -18.33 44.84
N PRO A 943 -8.50 -18.81 46.06
CA PRO A 943 -9.56 -18.26 46.89
C PRO A 943 -9.20 -16.84 47.33
N ASP A 944 -10.22 -16.04 47.66
CA ASP A 944 -10.05 -14.70 48.25
C ASP A 944 -9.04 -13.83 47.50
N THR A 945 -9.08 -13.88 46.16
CA THR A 945 -8.17 -13.15 45.28
C THR A 945 -8.95 -12.42 44.21
N ARG A 946 -8.65 -11.12 44.01
CA ARG A 946 -9.12 -10.35 42.86
C ARG A 946 -7.98 -10.08 41.90
N PHE A 947 -8.16 -10.54 40.66
CA PHE A 947 -7.22 -10.25 39.58
C PHE A 947 -7.59 -8.96 38.87
N VAL A 948 -6.58 -8.16 38.55
CA VAL A 948 -6.72 -6.88 37.83
C VAL A 948 -5.85 -6.94 36.58
N ALA A 949 -6.45 -6.85 35.40
CA ALA A 949 -5.71 -6.78 34.14
C ALA A 949 -5.10 -5.38 33.96
N LEU A 950 -3.76 -5.30 34.09
CA LEU A 950 -2.99 -4.10 33.79
C LEU A 950 -2.60 -3.99 32.30
N GLN A 951 -3.04 -4.96 31.48
CA GLN A 951 -2.90 -4.98 30.03
C GLN A 951 -3.77 -3.88 29.40
N LYS A 952 -3.20 -3.01 28.56
CA LYS A 952 -3.91 -1.87 27.93
C LYS A 952 -4.33 -2.12 26.48
N THR A 953 -3.48 -2.76 25.70
CA THR A 953 -3.62 -2.85 24.23
C THR A 953 -3.69 -4.30 23.78
N ASP A 954 -2.69 -4.76 23.03
CA ASP A 954 -2.59 -6.10 22.47
C ASP A 954 -2.66 -7.14 23.61
N GLY A 955 -3.46 -8.18 23.42
CA GLY A 955 -3.69 -9.24 24.42
C GLY A 955 -5.03 -9.16 25.12
N LEU A 956 -5.65 -7.98 25.23
CA LEU A 956 -6.96 -7.84 25.90
C LEU A 956 -8.08 -8.61 25.18
N GLU A 957 -7.97 -8.84 23.88
CA GLU A 957 -8.88 -9.69 23.13
C GLU A 957 -8.91 -11.14 23.65
N GLN A 958 -7.79 -11.64 24.18
CA GLN A 958 -7.71 -12.98 24.78
C GLN A 958 -8.51 -13.04 26.08
N LEU A 959 -8.45 -11.99 26.90
CA LEU A 959 -9.28 -11.88 28.10
C LEU A 959 -10.77 -11.79 27.74
N ARG A 960 -11.14 -10.96 26.76
CA ARG A 960 -12.56 -10.79 26.34
C ARG A 960 -13.19 -12.10 25.87
N ARG A 961 -12.40 -12.99 25.25
CA ARG A 961 -12.83 -14.31 24.78
C ARG A 961 -12.74 -15.40 25.84
N SER A 962 -12.18 -15.11 27.02
CA SER A 962 -11.95 -16.09 28.06
C SER A 962 -13.18 -16.31 28.95
N VAL A 963 -13.34 -17.55 29.43
CA VAL A 963 -14.30 -17.90 30.49
C VAL A 963 -14.00 -17.21 31.83
N PHE A 964 -12.81 -16.64 32.00
CA PHE A 964 -12.41 -15.94 33.23
C PHE A 964 -12.68 -14.43 33.20
N ARG A 965 -13.25 -13.90 32.11
CA ARG A 965 -13.44 -12.44 31.93
C ARG A 965 -14.16 -11.78 33.12
N ASP A 966 -15.15 -12.45 33.69
CA ASP A 966 -15.99 -11.89 34.76
C ASP A 966 -15.31 -12.02 36.13
N ARG A 967 -14.16 -12.71 36.22
CA ARG A 967 -13.34 -12.88 37.43
C ARG A 967 -12.14 -11.90 37.48
N ILE A 968 -11.93 -11.11 36.42
CA ILE A 968 -10.79 -10.20 36.30
C ILE A 968 -11.30 -8.79 36.05
N VAL A 969 -10.93 -7.86 36.92
CA VAL A 969 -11.22 -6.43 36.70
C VAL A 969 -10.30 -5.92 35.60
N ALA A 970 -10.87 -5.40 34.52
CA ALA A 970 -10.10 -4.88 33.39
C ALA A 970 -10.37 -3.38 33.22
N PRO A 971 -9.56 -2.48 33.82
CA PRO A 971 -9.81 -1.04 33.73
C PRO A 971 -9.59 -0.46 32.32
N GLY A 972 -8.85 -1.16 31.46
CA GLY A 972 -8.68 -0.80 30.05
C GLY A 972 -8.09 0.60 29.89
N GLU A 973 -8.78 1.44 29.09
CA GLU A 973 -8.36 2.82 28.80
C GLU A 973 -8.26 3.71 30.06
N ALA A 974 -8.95 3.36 31.16
CA ALA A 974 -8.86 4.11 32.40
C ALA A 974 -7.45 4.10 33.03
N LEU A 975 -6.57 3.17 32.62
CA LEU A 975 -5.16 3.14 33.05
C LEU A 975 -4.30 4.24 32.41
N GLY A 976 -4.85 5.07 31.50
CA GLY A 976 -4.23 6.29 31.00
C GLY A 976 -2.80 6.12 30.45
N ASP A 977 -1.89 6.97 30.91
CA ASP A 977 -0.45 6.94 30.61
C ASP A 977 0.34 6.06 31.62
N PHE A 978 1.68 6.13 31.63
CA PHE A 978 2.46 5.39 32.64
C PHE A 978 2.36 5.99 34.05
N CYS A 979 2.04 7.28 34.18
CA CYS A 979 1.81 7.90 35.48
C CYS A 979 0.57 7.29 36.14
N GLU A 980 -0.56 7.26 35.43
CA GLU A 980 -1.81 6.67 35.91
C GLU A 980 -1.66 5.18 36.23
N THR A 981 -0.92 4.46 35.39
CA THR A 981 -0.61 3.04 35.62
C THR A 981 0.22 2.84 36.89
N ALA A 982 1.12 3.77 37.23
CA ALA A 982 1.88 3.72 38.47
C ALA A 982 0.97 3.87 39.69
N HIS A 983 -0.02 4.77 39.66
CA HIS A 983 -1.03 4.90 40.73
C HIS A 983 -1.85 3.63 40.89
N ALA A 984 -2.30 3.03 39.79
CA ALA A 984 -3.03 1.76 39.81
C ALA A 984 -2.18 0.61 40.36
N ILE A 985 -0.90 0.53 39.98
CA ILE A 985 0.02 -0.50 40.49
C ILE A 985 0.26 -0.36 42.00
N ALA A 986 0.46 0.86 42.50
CA ALA A 986 0.64 1.12 43.92
C ALA A 986 -0.59 0.80 44.78
N ALA A 987 -1.75 0.61 44.17
CA ALA A 987 -2.98 0.18 44.84
C ALA A 987 -3.07 -1.35 45.02
N LEU A 988 -2.18 -2.13 44.40
CA LEU A 988 -2.20 -3.60 44.39
C LEU A 988 -1.23 -4.21 45.41
N ASP A 989 -1.51 -5.45 45.83
CA ASP A 989 -0.68 -6.18 46.79
C ASP A 989 0.51 -6.90 46.12
N VAL A 990 0.33 -7.35 44.88
CA VAL A 990 1.35 -8.04 44.08
C VAL A 990 1.06 -7.88 42.58
N VAL A 991 2.10 -7.87 41.76
CA VAL A 991 1.99 -7.85 40.30
C VAL A 991 2.64 -9.10 39.71
N VAL A 992 1.91 -9.81 38.85
CA VAL A 992 2.42 -10.89 38.01
C VAL A 992 2.58 -10.32 36.59
N SER A 993 3.80 -10.30 36.07
CA SER A 993 4.07 -9.73 34.76
C SER A 993 5.06 -10.55 33.95
N SER A 994 4.85 -10.68 32.65
CA SER A 994 5.95 -10.99 31.72
C SER A 994 6.95 -9.84 31.67
N CYS A 995 8.13 -10.05 31.07
CA CYS A 995 9.21 -9.05 30.99
C CYS A 995 8.83 -7.84 30.11
N THR A 996 8.02 -6.94 30.67
CA THR A 996 7.46 -5.73 30.02
C THR A 996 7.84 -4.47 30.79
N ALA A 997 7.49 -3.29 30.25
CA ALA A 997 7.66 -2.02 30.96
C ALA A 997 6.91 -1.98 32.30
N THR A 998 5.75 -2.64 32.38
CA THR A 998 4.95 -2.72 33.61
C THR A 998 5.66 -3.48 34.73
N LEU A 999 6.41 -4.54 34.38
CA LEU A 999 7.26 -5.26 35.35
C LEU A 999 8.29 -4.33 35.98
N HIS A 1000 9.00 -3.55 35.15
CA HIS A 1000 10.00 -2.60 35.63
C HIS A 1000 9.38 -1.47 36.46
N LEU A 1001 8.20 -0.97 36.07
CA LEU A 1001 7.47 0.04 36.82
C LEU A 1001 7.07 -0.47 38.20
N ALA A 1002 6.40 -1.62 38.27
CA ALA A 1002 5.95 -2.21 39.54
C ALA A 1002 7.13 -2.50 40.47
N ALA A 1003 8.22 -3.04 39.93
CA ALA A 1003 9.41 -3.33 40.69
C ALA A 1003 10.13 -2.05 41.18
N SER A 1004 10.07 -0.95 40.42
CA SER A 1004 10.63 0.35 40.84
C SER A 1004 9.80 1.01 41.95
N LEU A 1005 8.48 0.83 41.93
CA LEU A 1005 7.58 1.30 42.99
C LEU A 1005 7.70 0.49 44.29
N GLY A 1006 8.51 -0.58 44.30
CA GLY A 1006 8.68 -1.46 45.46
C GLY A 1006 7.49 -2.40 45.71
N VAL A 1007 6.51 -2.45 44.80
CA VAL A 1007 5.43 -3.45 44.85
C VAL A 1007 6.06 -4.83 44.63
N PRO A 1008 5.66 -5.88 45.38
CA PRO A 1008 6.07 -7.25 45.12
C PRO A 1008 5.73 -7.66 43.68
N VAL A 1009 6.70 -8.21 42.95
CA VAL A 1009 6.52 -8.62 41.55
C VAL A 1009 6.95 -10.07 41.34
N TYR A 1010 6.10 -10.85 40.67
CA TYR A 1010 6.43 -12.17 40.16
C TYR A 1010 6.63 -12.09 38.63
N GLY A 1011 7.89 -12.18 38.20
CA GLY A 1011 8.30 -12.05 36.81
C GLY A 1011 8.24 -13.38 36.05
N MET A 1012 7.42 -13.44 35.00
CA MET A 1012 7.36 -14.57 34.07
C MET A 1012 8.44 -14.42 33.00
N LEU A 1013 9.41 -15.33 33.01
CA LEU A 1013 10.54 -15.34 32.09
C LEU A 1013 10.45 -16.52 31.12
N LYS A 1014 10.69 -16.24 29.84
CA LYS A 1014 10.94 -17.28 28.85
C LYS A 1014 12.24 -18.02 29.15
N TYR A 1015 12.44 -19.17 28.52
CA TYR A 1015 13.64 -20.01 28.67
C TYR A 1015 14.93 -19.17 28.56
N HIS A 1016 15.25 -18.69 27.35
CA HIS A 1016 16.30 -17.69 27.11
C HIS A 1016 15.83 -16.29 27.56
N ALA A 1017 15.92 -15.96 28.85
CA ALA A 1017 15.58 -14.60 29.30
C ALA A 1017 16.73 -13.61 29.01
N ASP A 1018 16.35 -12.33 29.00
CA ASP A 1018 17.27 -11.22 28.82
C ASP A 1018 18.39 -11.19 29.90
N TRP A 1019 19.57 -10.68 29.53
CA TRP A 1019 20.75 -10.59 30.39
C TRP A 1019 20.52 -9.84 31.70
N ARG A 1020 19.52 -8.95 31.76
CA ARG A 1020 19.13 -8.26 33.00
C ARG A 1020 18.77 -9.24 34.12
N TRP A 1021 18.29 -10.43 33.78
CA TRP A 1021 17.86 -11.43 34.75
C TRP A 1021 18.95 -12.45 35.12
N LEU A 1022 20.13 -12.36 34.47
CA LEU A 1022 21.26 -13.28 34.59
C LEU A 1022 20.87 -14.75 34.35
N ASN A 1023 21.85 -15.64 34.50
CA ASN A 1023 21.64 -17.08 34.33
C ASN A 1023 21.06 -17.71 35.61
N GLU A 1024 19.96 -18.46 35.46
CA GLU A 1024 19.38 -19.36 36.49
C GLU A 1024 19.12 -18.78 37.89
N ARG A 1025 18.88 -17.47 38.02
CA ARG A 1025 18.50 -16.83 39.30
C ARG A 1025 16.99 -16.79 39.52
N GLU A 1026 16.57 -16.95 40.78
CA GLU A 1026 15.20 -16.68 41.24
C GLU A 1026 14.99 -15.23 41.72
N THR A 1027 16.07 -14.47 41.89
CA THR A 1027 16.06 -13.07 42.38
C THR A 1027 16.68 -12.14 41.36
N SER A 1028 16.28 -10.87 41.35
CA SER A 1028 16.88 -9.85 40.49
C SER A 1028 17.94 -9.01 41.21
N PRO A 1029 19.15 -8.82 40.65
CA PRO A 1029 20.11 -7.85 41.18
C PRO A 1029 19.65 -6.40 40.96
N TRP A 1030 18.68 -6.17 40.07
CA TRP A 1030 18.17 -4.83 39.75
C TRP A 1030 17.00 -4.40 40.63
N TYR A 1031 16.27 -5.35 41.21
CA TYR A 1031 15.00 -5.11 41.89
C TYR A 1031 14.83 -6.05 43.08
N PRO A 1032 14.92 -5.54 44.33
CA PRO A 1032 14.73 -6.35 45.52
C PRO A 1032 13.32 -6.94 45.65
N SER A 1033 12.29 -6.29 45.11
CA SER A 1033 10.89 -6.74 45.20
C SER A 1033 10.50 -7.80 44.16
N LEU A 1034 11.43 -8.19 43.27
CA LEU A 1034 11.16 -9.06 42.12
C LEU A 1034 11.64 -10.50 42.36
N ARG A 1035 10.70 -11.44 42.30
CA ARG A 1035 10.96 -12.89 42.23
C ARG A 1035 10.75 -13.38 40.79
N LEU A 1036 11.68 -14.17 40.28
CA LEU A 1036 11.73 -14.62 38.88
C LEU A 1036 11.26 -16.07 38.76
N PHE A 1037 10.38 -16.33 37.81
CA PHE A 1037 9.89 -17.67 37.46
C PHE A 1037 10.16 -17.91 35.98
N ARG A 1038 10.93 -18.95 35.67
CA ARG A 1038 11.47 -19.20 34.33
C ARG A 1038 11.01 -20.54 33.78
N GLN A 1039 10.79 -20.58 32.47
CA GLN A 1039 10.60 -21.83 31.76
C GLN A 1039 11.80 -22.76 31.93
N ARG A 1040 11.55 -24.07 32.11
CA ARG A 1040 12.59 -25.10 32.12
C ARG A 1040 12.91 -25.64 30.73
N HIS A 1041 11.93 -25.61 29.83
CA HIS A 1041 12.11 -25.85 28.40
C HIS A 1041 11.38 -24.77 27.59
N PRO A 1042 11.85 -24.44 26.38
CA PRO A 1042 11.17 -23.48 25.52
C PRO A 1042 9.68 -23.78 25.38
N HIS A 1043 8.86 -22.73 25.46
CA HIS A 1043 7.40 -22.77 25.29
C HIS A 1043 6.59 -23.47 26.40
N GLU A 1044 7.21 -24.04 27.43
CA GLU A 1044 6.51 -24.61 28.58
C GLU A 1044 6.16 -23.55 29.63
N TRP A 1045 4.98 -22.95 29.50
CA TRP A 1045 4.51 -21.91 30.43
C TRP A 1045 3.70 -22.47 31.61
N GLU A 1046 3.16 -23.69 31.49
CA GLU A 1046 2.33 -24.32 32.51
C GLU A 1046 3.06 -24.53 33.84
N PRO A 1047 4.33 -25.01 33.86
CA PRO A 1047 5.09 -25.13 35.10
C PRO A 1047 5.36 -23.77 35.75
N VAL A 1048 5.56 -22.72 34.94
CA VAL A 1048 5.78 -21.35 35.40
C VAL A 1048 4.51 -20.82 36.08
N ALA A 1049 3.35 -20.97 35.46
CA ALA A 1049 2.07 -20.56 36.02
C ALA A 1049 1.75 -21.34 37.31
N ALA A 1050 2.03 -22.64 37.36
CA ALA A 1050 1.85 -23.46 38.56
C ALA A 1050 2.74 -23.01 39.73
N ALA A 1051 4.02 -22.71 39.46
CA ALA A 1051 4.96 -22.21 40.47
C ALA A 1051 4.55 -20.82 41.00
N ILE A 1052 4.08 -19.93 40.11
CA ILE A 1052 3.55 -18.62 40.49
C ILE A 1052 2.31 -18.77 41.37
N ARG A 1053 1.38 -19.68 41.01
CA ARG A 1053 0.20 -19.97 41.82
C ARG A 1053 0.57 -20.38 43.25
N ALA A 1054 1.54 -21.29 43.39
CA ALA A 1054 2.01 -21.74 44.69
C ALA A 1054 2.63 -20.59 45.49
N ALA A 1055 3.49 -19.79 44.86
CA ALA A 1055 4.10 -18.62 45.50
C ALA A 1055 3.11 -17.51 45.87
N LEU A 1056 2.01 -17.37 45.13
CA LEU A 1056 0.91 -16.47 45.50
C LEU A 1056 0.15 -17.02 46.71
N ALA A 1057 -0.19 -18.31 46.70
CA ALA A 1057 -0.88 -18.94 47.83
C ALA A 1057 -0.08 -18.85 49.14
N GLU A 1058 1.23 -19.10 49.09
CA GLU A 1058 2.13 -18.94 50.24
C GLU A 1058 2.12 -17.50 50.78
N ARG A 1059 2.18 -16.51 49.88
CA ARG A 1059 2.16 -15.08 50.25
C ARG A 1059 0.83 -14.67 50.90
N MET A 1060 -0.27 -15.30 50.51
CA MET A 1060 -1.61 -15.00 51.01
C MET A 1060 -1.90 -15.67 52.37
N VAL A 1061 -1.07 -16.63 52.81
CA VAL A 1061 -1.17 -17.31 54.11
C VAL A 1061 -0.16 -16.77 55.14
N ALA A 1062 0.89 -16.09 54.69
CA ALA A 1062 1.84 -15.41 55.57
C ALA A 1062 1.17 -14.17 56.24
N PRO A 1063 1.22 -14.04 57.59
CA PRO A 1063 0.52 -13.00 58.34
C PRO A 1063 1.04 -11.58 58.10
#